data_AF-A0A3N1AZZ0-F1
#
_entry.id   AF-A0A3N1AZZ0-F1
#
_cell.length_a   1.000
_cell.length_b   1.000
_cell.length_c   1.000
_cell.angle_alpha   90.00
_cell.angle_beta   90.00
_cell.angle_gamma   90.00
#
_symmetry.space_group_name_H-M   'P 1'
#
loop_
_entity.id
_entity.type
_entity.pdbx_description
1 polymer ?
#
loop_
_entity_poly.entity_id
_entity_poly.type
_entity_poly.pdbx_seq_one_letter_code
_entity_poly.pdbx_strand_id
1 'polypeptide(L)'
;MTEPDNPGVTVVDCTTCDGGGVTSHRCSCTWYGDQLIVDDDQLTAGNPGGTAYRDCQICLGTGTNCATCDRCAGLGRRRAQLVYTVANADTAAVASVNIVPGALDPVHRAGRWWLDLDAVVTELAGWVGADHLYDPDTPERNLLVGGLVLPRDWRPDLPQARRHALEAAAIANYTYHPWQLWLGRTAPPDRPDPARHLGQLCALAELLCLDLVVETRPDPYGDDRYGWQLRLELPDTGVGDAFASGVGSYDSLDAAIVAADATRLATGIGDRGVDVPAHYLRPGRPGPPIGPPKLDLDQLERRMIADCTSLGTGEATPGAQAIWRDGRWWHTSLRVVAVVEELTERTTGQISRRTVDKLARAWQPPPPSWQGPAIPSDPCPYCVPEQGLRRCVCTVGAPAADPECRYCGGAGRSGRYAAGLSRCFSCGDTLRIRHGAVVTVTDGQHWARHLNWALPDEATAVVPRIGSQPGGKPIHQVPQQFRLPFHLGDLTVRGQPIGPDQLAPLDEYEILLVQELWYGYVTLDHPGQDPLTAYLANVANGHPGGRVLLHAAEPDAPPLARVLALAYGLGLALIVTVADHRNNAGTPYRMQGVSWGAYLAAPGTAIGLRAYPHRPTLGHALAQAVEYVCGATRSAVPADPSTAIAVPQNVPQSVPQDVPTPAADGDPGDWAAPANLVPLLSLLAGYYAGETVIVSLAASRCEVHVREGPETTRRVATAADLPAAVVALRLHPPSN
;
A
#
# COMPACT_ATOMS: atom_id res chain seq x y z
N MET A 1 26.07 -29.41 -37.08
CA MET A 1 25.89 -28.98 -35.68
C MET A 1 26.72 -27.73 -35.49
N THR A 2 26.13 -26.61 -35.87
CA THR A 2 26.57 -25.26 -35.53
C THR A 2 25.82 -24.86 -34.27
N GLU A 3 26.52 -24.31 -33.28
CA GLU A 3 25.90 -23.62 -32.13
C GLU A 3 24.78 -22.70 -32.62
N PRO A 4 23.64 -22.60 -31.92
CA PRO A 4 22.69 -21.54 -32.19
C PRO A 4 23.37 -20.21 -31.81
N ASP A 5 23.69 -19.40 -32.82
CA ASP A 5 24.01 -17.99 -32.67
C ASP A 5 22.99 -17.36 -31.71
N ASN A 6 23.44 -16.96 -30.52
CA ASN A 6 22.64 -16.18 -29.59
C ASN A 6 22.72 -14.73 -30.09
N PRO A 7 21.74 -14.23 -30.87
CA PRO A 7 21.88 -12.92 -31.48
C PRO A 7 21.75 -11.89 -30.35
N GLY A 8 22.78 -11.06 -30.18
CA GLY A 8 22.80 -10.03 -29.16
C GLY A 8 21.55 -9.14 -29.20
N VAL A 9 21.15 -8.64 -28.04
CA VAL A 9 20.04 -7.70 -27.90
C VAL A 9 20.28 -6.48 -28.79
N THR A 10 19.30 -6.11 -29.60
CA THR A 10 19.38 -4.87 -30.37
C THR A 10 19.31 -3.68 -29.41
N VAL A 11 20.35 -2.84 -29.44
CA VAL A 11 20.43 -1.61 -28.66
C VAL A 11 20.35 -0.43 -29.62
N VAL A 12 19.54 0.57 -29.26
CA VAL A 12 19.38 1.81 -30.01
C VAL A 12 19.78 3.01 -29.15
N ASP A 13 20.15 4.11 -29.78
CA ASP A 13 20.36 5.36 -29.05
C ASP A 13 19.05 5.84 -28.44
N CYS A 14 19.14 6.34 -27.22
CA CYS A 14 18.00 6.92 -26.53
C CYS A 14 17.59 8.21 -27.24
N THR A 15 16.42 8.22 -27.87
CA THR A 15 15.89 9.38 -28.59
C THR A 15 15.49 10.53 -27.67
N THR A 16 15.43 10.31 -26.35
CA THR A 16 15.11 11.37 -25.38
C THR A 16 16.32 12.24 -25.05
N CYS A 17 17.52 11.66 -25.07
CA CYS A 17 18.77 12.37 -24.78
C CYS A 17 19.77 12.35 -25.95
N ASP A 18 19.31 11.93 -27.14
CA ASP A 18 20.11 11.79 -28.36
C ASP A 18 21.44 11.05 -28.13
N GLY A 19 21.41 9.98 -27.34
CA GLY A 19 22.62 9.21 -27.03
C GLY A 19 23.50 9.76 -25.89
N GLY A 20 23.24 10.99 -25.41
CA GLY A 20 24.10 11.69 -24.46
C GLY A 20 23.94 11.29 -22.99
N GLY A 21 22.93 10.49 -22.65
CA GLY A 21 22.66 10.04 -21.27
C GLY A 21 22.08 11.10 -20.33
N VAL A 22 22.15 12.37 -20.69
CA VAL A 22 21.63 13.50 -19.92
C VAL A 22 20.57 14.22 -20.75
N THR A 23 19.46 14.58 -20.12
CA THR A 23 18.48 15.46 -20.74
C THR A 23 18.60 16.85 -20.13
N SER A 24 18.54 17.87 -21.00
CA SER A 24 18.34 19.24 -20.57
C SER A 24 16.86 19.56 -20.69
N HIS A 25 16.23 19.85 -19.57
CA HIS A 25 14.86 20.31 -19.55
C HIS A 25 14.83 21.77 -19.10
N ARG A 26 13.82 22.51 -19.60
CA ARG A 26 13.49 23.76 -18.96
C ARG A 26 13.06 23.47 -17.54
N CYS A 27 13.65 24.17 -16.59
CA CYS A 27 13.23 24.08 -15.21
C CYS A 27 11.78 24.56 -15.13
N SER A 28 10.94 23.86 -14.37
CA SER A 28 9.54 24.23 -14.15
C SER A 28 9.38 25.65 -13.60
N CYS A 29 10.45 26.25 -13.04
CA CYS A 29 10.44 27.64 -12.61
C CYS A 29 10.25 28.66 -13.75
N THR A 30 10.59 28.27 -14.98
CA THR A 30 10.43 29.12 -16.16
C THR A 30 8.98 29.23 -16.64
N TRP A 31 8.08 28.36 -16.17
CA TRP A 31 6.69 28.37 -16.59
C TRP A 31 5.94 29.62 -16.12
N TYR A 32 6.39 30.25 -15.04
CA TYR A 32 5.72 31.39 -14.41
C TYR A 32 6.58 32.66 -14.34
N GLY A 33 7.82 32.61 -14.84
CA GLY A 33 8.72 33.76 -14.79
C GLY A 33 9.50 33.90 -13.47
N ASP A 34 10.12 35.07 -13.27
CA ASP A 34 10.89 35.42 -12.06
C ASP A 34 10.01 35.84 -10.86
N GLN A 35 8.86 35.20 -10.69
CA GLN A 35 7.94 35.48 -9.60
C GLN A 35 8.10 34.45 -8.48
N LEU A 36 8.12 34.92 -7.23
CA LEU A 36 8.09 34.03 -6.06
C LEU A 36 6.73 33.35 -5.90
N ILE A 37 5.63 34.09 -6.06
CA ILE A 37 4.26 33.55 -5.99
C ILE A 37 3.74 33.37 -7.41
N VAL A 38 3.28 32.16 -7.73
CA VAL A 38 2.88 31.76 -9.09
C VAL A 38 1.47 31.18 -9.09
N ASP A 39 0.69 31.43 -10.13
CA ASP A 39 -0.71 31.00 -10.20
C ASP A 39 -0.84 29.69 -10.99
N ASP A 40 -1.17 28.59 -10.31
CA ASP A 40 -1.34 27.28 -10.94
C ASP A 40 -2.57 27.26 -11.87
N ASP A 41 -3.56 28.13 -11.65
CA ASP A 41 -4.76 28.20 -12.50
C ASP A 41 -4.45 28.77 -13.90
N GLN A 42 -3.31 29.48 -14.05
CA GLN A 42 -2.87 30.07 -15.33
C GLN A 42 -2.05 29.12 -16.22
N LEU A 43 -1.65 27.94 -15.73
CA LEU A 43 -0.90 26.94 -16.51
C LEU A 43 -1.69 26.35 -17.68
N THR A 44 -3.02 26.37 -17.60
CA THR A 44 -3.93 25.85 -18.64
C THR A 44 -3.93 26.71 -19.91
N ALA A 45 -3.39 27.94 -19.86
CA ALA A 45 -3.29 28.86 -20.99
C ALA A 45 -1.90 28.85 -21.68
N GLY A 46 -1.30 27.68 -21.86
CA GLY A 46 -0.32 27.39 -22.92
C GLY A 46 0.75 28.44 -23.26
N ASN A 47 1.47 29.02 -22.28
CA ASN A 47 2.51 30.01 -22.57
C ASN A 47 3.90 29.63 -22.04
N PRO A 48 4.73 28.91 -22.83
CA PRO A 48 6.01 28.38 -22.36
C PRO A 48 7.17 29.39 -22.56
N GLY A 49 7.15 30.57 -21.94
CA GLY A 49 8.09 31.65 -22.30
C GLY A 49 8.68 32.54 -21.20
N GLY A 50 8.56 32.21 -19.92
CA GLY A 50 9.01 33.08 -18.82
C GLY A 50 10.53 33.08 -18.56
N THR A 51 11.05 34.19 -18.04
CA THR A 51 12.40 34.31 -17.45
C THR A 51 12.56 33.32 -16.28
N ALA A 52 13.74 32.75 -16.07
CA ALA A 52 13.95 31.85 -14.94
C ALA A 52 13.77 32.55 -13.59
N TYR A 53 13.19 31.86 -12.61
CA TYR A 53 13.19 32.33 -11.23
C TYR A 53 14.61 32.36 -10.68
N ARG A 54 15.07 33.57 -10.31
CA ARG A 54 16.47 33.84 -9.94
C ARG A 54 16.94 32.99 -8.76
N ASP A 55 16.06 32.76 -7.80
CA ASP A 55 16.35 32.04 -6.55
C ASP A 55 15.89 30.58 -6.61
N CYS A 56 15.78 30.02 -7.83
CA CYS A 56 15.30 28.66 -8.00
C CYS A 56 16.25 27.65 -7.33
N GLN A 57 15.74 26.86 -6.40
CA GLN A 57 16.51 25.85 -5.66
C GLN A 57 16.97 24.66 -6.52
N ILE A 58 16.35 24.47 -7.70
CA ILE A 58 16.70 23.37 -8.62
C ILE A 58 17.74 23.81 -9.65
N CYS A 59 17.47 24.90 -10.39
CA CYS A 59 18.34 25.34 -11.48
C CYS A 59 19.27 26.51 -11.11
N LEU A 60 19.20 27.01 -9.88
CA LEU A 60 20.00 28.13 -9.39
C LEU A 60 19.93 29.36 -10.32
N GLY A 61 18.72 29.70 -10.79
CA GLY A 61 18.48 30.85 -11.67
C GLY A 61 18.82 30.66 -13.15
N THR A 62 19.35 29.52 -13.58
CA THR A 62 19.74 29.29 -14.99
C THR A 62 18.58 29.01 -15.94
N GLY A 63 17.41 28.60 -15.41
CA GLY A 63 16.22 28.26 -16.20
C GLY A 63 16.24 26.87 -16.84
N THR A 64 17.35 26.15 -16.72
CA THR A 64 17.52 24.80 -17.26
C THR A 64 18.06 23.89 -16.19
N ASN A 65 17.51 22.69 -16.07
CA ASN A 65 18.10 21.63 -15.26
C ASN A 65 18.60 20.51 -16.18
N CYS A 66 19.79 20.02 -15.86
CA CYS A 66 20.31 18.81 -16.46
C CYS A 66 20.03 17.67 -15.49
N ALA A 67 19.32 16.65 -15.97
CA ALA A 67 19.06 15.45 -15.20
C ALA A 67 19.59 14.24 -15.96
N THR A 68 20.01 13.23 -15.21
CA THR A 68 20.20 11.90 -15.75
C THR A 68 18.93 11.51 -16.50
N CYS A 69 19.06 11.11 -17.76
CA CYS A 69 17.91 10.77 -18.57
C CYS A 69 17.17 9.59 -17.94
N ASP A 70 15.95 9.83 -17.47
CA ASP A 70 15.06 8.85 -16.83
C ASP A 70 14.77 7.64 -17.73
N ARG A 71 14.60 7.88 -19.03
CA ARG A 71 14.30 6.85 -20.05
C ARG A 71 15.41 5.82 -20.23
N CYS A 72 16.67 6.20 -20.03
CA CYS A 72 17.83 5.31 -20.21
C CYS A 72 18.71 5.19 -18.96
N ALA A 73 18.25 5.72 -17.82
CA ALA A 73 18.99 5.79 -16.56
C ALA A 73 20.44 6.32 -16.71
N GLY A 74 20.66 7.28 -17.62
CA GLY A 74 21.99 7.87 -17.84
C GLY A 74 22.86 7.20 -18.89
N LEU A 75 22.44 6.07 -19.46
CA LEU A 75 23.30 5.24 -20.31
C LEU A 75 23.37 5.70 -21.78
N GLY A 76 22.51 6.64 -22.18
CA GLY A 76 22.39 7.13 -23.56
C GLY A 76 21.81 6.10 -24.54
N ARG A 77 21.63 4.85 -24.13
CA ARG A 77 21.23 3.74 -24.98
C ARG A 77 20.08 2.97 -24.36
N ARG A 78 19.24 2.37 -25.20
CA ARG A 78 18.05 1.62 -24.78
C ARG A 78 17.98 0.30 -25.52
N ARG A 79 17.45 -0.69 -24.81
CA ARG A 79 17.23 -2.04 -25.30
C ARG A 79 15.94 -2.10 -26.12
N ALA A 80 16.00 -2.67 -27.31
CA ALA A 80 14.84 -2.99 -28.14
C ALA A 80 14.36 -4.42 -27.85
N GLN A 81 13.92 -4.64 -26.61
CA GLN A 81 13.36 -5.91 -26.14
C GLN A 81 12.26 -5.60 -25.13
N LEU A 82 11.10 -6.22 -25.28
CA LEU A 82 10.09 -6.31 -24.22
C LEU A 82 9.89 -7.78 -23.86
N VAL A 83 9.63 -8.05 -22.58
CA VAL A 83 9.23 -9.36 -22.08
C VAL A 83 7.84 -9.22 -21.49
N TYR A 84 6.88 -9.89 -22.08
CA TYR A 84 5.49 -9.89 -21.63
C TYR A 84 5.26 -11.22 -20.95
N THR A 85 4.83 -11.20 -19.69
CA THR A 85 4.64 -12.40 -18.88
C THR A 85 3.23 -12.44 -18.32
N VAL A 86 2.57 -13.58 -18.43
CA VAL A 86 1.34 -13.88 -17.69
C VAL A 86 1.65 -15.01 -16.72
N ALA A 87 1.26 -14.83 -15.46
CA ALA A 87 1.42 -15.86 -14.43
C ALA A 87 0.09 -16.14 -13.73
N ASN A 88 -0.35 -17.39 -13.73
CA ASN A 88 -1.54 -17.81 -13.00
C ASN A 88 -1.19 -17.99 -11.52
N ALA A 89 -1.73 -17.14 -10.66
CA ALA A 89 -1.47 -17.14 -9.22
C ALA A 89 -1.98 -18.41 -8.52
N ASP A 90 -3.02 -19.05 -9.08
CA ASP A 90 -3.63 -20.24 -8.49
C ASP A 90 -2.82 -21.50 -8.82
N THR A 91 -2.18 -21.56 -9.99
CA THR A 91 -1.42 -22.76 -10.45
C THR A 91 0.10 -22.57 -10.43
N ALA A 92 0.56 -21.32 -10.25
CA ALA A 92 1.94 -20.89 -10.47
C ALA A 92 2.48 -21.14 -11.89
N ALA A 93 1.59 -21.38 -12.86
CA ALA A 93 1.97 -21.46 -14.27
C ALA A 93 2.40 -20.08 -14.79
N VAL A 94 3.50 -20.04 -15.53
CA VAL A 94 4.08 -18.81 -16.09
C VAL A 94 4.35 -19.02 -17.57
N ALA A 95 3.89 -18.09 -18.38
CA ALA A 95 4.23 -18.01 -19.79
C ALA A 95 4.72 -16.60 -20.11
N SER A 96 5.77 -16.50 -20.92
CA SER A 96 6.24 -15.22 -21.41
C SER A 96 6.37 -15.18 -22.93
N VAL A 97 6.56 -14.00 -23.50
CA VAL A 97 7.06 -13.86 -24.87
C VAL A 97 8.14 -12.80 -24.92
N ASN A 98 9.11 -13.02 -25.81
CA ASN A 98 10.16 -12.07 -26.10
C ASN A 98 9.79 -11.24 -27.33
N ILE A 99 9.49 -9.96 -27.15
CA ILE A 99 9.13 -9.05 -28.23
C ILE A 99 10.39 -8.27 -28.63
N VAL A 100 10.96 -8.69 -29.75
CA VAL A 100 12.11 -8.06 -30.41
C VAL A 100 11.72 -7.68 -31.85
N PRO A 101 12.52 -6.89 -32.59
CA PRO A 101 12.21 -6.56 -33.98
C PRO A 101 12.00 -7.82 -34.84
N GLY A 102 10.90 -7.84 -35.58
CA GLY A 102 10.48 -8.96 -36.42
C GLY A 102 9.80 -10.13 -35.69
N ALA A 103 9.59 -10.04 -34.36
CA ALA A 103 8.98 -11.12 -33.58
C ALA A 103 7.46 -11.25 -33.79
N LEU A 104 6.79 -10.15 -34.15
CA LEU A 104 5.34 -10.08 -34.34
C LEU A 104 5.02 -9.48 -35.71
N ASP A 105 4.00 -10.02 -36.37
CA ASP A 105 3.49 -9.46 -37.62
C ASP A 105 2.66 -8.20 -37.35
N PRO A 106 3.01 -7.03 -37.92
CA PRO A 106 2.25 -5.81 -37.68
C PRO A 106 0.88 -5.82 -38.34
N VAL A 107 -0.12 -5.26 -37.66
CA VAL A 107 -1.50 -5.11 -38.14
C VAL A 107 -1.82 -3.65 -38.46
N HIS A 108 -2.60 -3.40 -39.51
CA HIS A 108 -2.99 -2.04 -39.89
C HIS A 108 -4.36 -1.67 -39.30
N ARG A 109 -4.39 -0.68 -38.40
CA ARG A 109 -5.59 -0.20 -37.68
C ARG A 109 -5.59 1.32 -37.59
N ALA A 110 -6.75 1.94 -37.83
CA ALA A 110 -6.93 3.40 -37.76
C ALA A 110 -5.86 4.21 -38.54
N GLY A 111 -5.46 3.72 -39.72
CA GLY A 111 -4.49 4.39 -40.60
C GLY A 111 -3.02 4.31 -40.13
N ARG A 112 -2.69 3.43 -39.18
CA ARG A 112 -1.32 3.17 -38.73
C ARG A 112 -1.04 1.68 -38.60
N TRP A 113 0.24 1.32 -38.59
CA TRP A 113 0.71 -0.04 -38.31
C TRP A 113 0.99 -0.21 -36.82
N TRP A 114 0.62 -1.37 -36.28
CA TRP A 114 0.70 -1.69 -34.85
C TRP A 114 1.26 -3.08 -34.63
N LEU A 115 1.99 -3.28 -33.53
CA LEU A 115 2.15 -4.62 -32.95
C LEU A 115 0.97 -4.84 -31.99
N ASP A 116 0.23 -5.92 -32.18
CA ASP A 116 -1.00 -6.23 -31.43
C ASP A 116 -0.66 -6.93 -30.10
N LEU A 117 -0.48 -6.13 -29.04
CA LEU A 117 -0.01 -6.63 -27.75
C LEU A 117 -1.14 -7.26 -26.92
N ASP A 118 -2.39 -6.80 -27.10
CA ASP A 118 -3.57 -7.43 -26.50
C ASP A 118 -3.70 -8.91 -26.92
N ALA A 119 -3.46 -9.21 -28.20
CA ALA A 119 -3.49 -10.57 -28.73
C ALA A 119 -2.43 -11.46 -28.06
N VAL A 120 -1.22 -10.93 -27.85
CA VAL A 120 -0.13 -11.61 -27.16
C VAL A 120 -0.51 -11.97 -25.73
N VAL A 121 -1.04 -11.02 -24.95
CA VAL A 121 -1.41 -11.28 -23.55
C VAL A 121 -2.58 -12.27 -23.45
N THR A 122 -3.54 -12.20 -24.37
CA THR A 122 -4.64 -13.16 -24.47
C THR A 122 -4.14 -14.59 -24.75
N GLU A 123 -3.19 -14.74 -25.66
CA GLU A 123 -2.57 -16.03 -25.97
C GLU A 123 -1.80 -16.60 -24.76
N LEU A 124 -0.97 -15.77 -24.11
CA LEU A 124 -0.23 -16.16 -22.90
C LEU A 124 -1.18 -16.59 -21.78
N ALA A 125 -2.30 -15.90 -21.59
CA ALA A 125 -3.33 -16.27 -20.62
C ALA A 125 -3.95 -17.63 -20.91
N GLY A 126 -4.22 -17.93 -22.18
CA GLY A 126 -4.67 -19.25 -22.62
C GLY A 126 -3.65 -20.35 -22.30
N TRP A 127 -2.34 -20.09 -22.47
CA TRP A 127 -1.30 -21.08 -22.16
C TRP A 127 -1.17 -21.40 -20.68
N VAL A 128 -1.41 -20.43 -19.79
CA VAL A 128 -1.35 -20.64 -18.33
C VAL A 128 -2.70 -20.98 -17.71
N GLY A 129 -3.76 -21.11 -18.53
CA GLY A 129 -5.13 -21.37 -18.08
C GLY A 129 -5.66 -20.28 -17.15
N ALA A 130 -5.41 -19.01 -17.48
CA ALA A 130 -5.93 -17.87 -16.73
C ALA A 130 -7.18 -17.30 -17.43
N ASP A 131 -8.35 -17.54 -16.83
CA ASP A 131 -9.64 -17.05 -17.32
C ASP A 131 -9.90 -15.59 -16.93
N HIS A 132 -9.16 -15.08 -15.94
CA HIS A 132 -9.22 -13.70 -15.49
C HIS A 132 -7.82 -13.15 -15.28
N LEU A 133 -7.55 -11.98 -15.88
CA LEU A 133 -6.27 -11.28 -15.76
C LEU A 133 -6.46 -9.95 -15.05
N TYR A 134 -5.44 -9.55 -14.30
CA TYR A 134 -5.35 -8.24 -13.69
C TYR A 134 -3.89 -7.75 -13.66
N ASP A 135 -3.72 -6.43 -13.66
CA ASP A 135 -2.43 -5.80 -13.37
C ASP A 135 -2.26 -5.77 -11.84
N PRO A 136 -1.21 -6.36 -11.25
CA PRO A 136 -1.00 -6.33 -9.81
C PRO A 136 -0.85 -4.93 -9.23
N ASP A 137 -0.35 -3.96 -10.00
CA ASP A 137 -0.21 -2.57 -9.54
C ASP A 137 -1.52 -1.79 -9.61
N THR A 138 -2.47 -2.21 -10.47
CA THR A 138 -3.80 -1.60 -10.61
C THR A 138 -4.88 -2.67 -10.85
N PRO A 139 -5.18 -3.52 -9.86
CA PRO A 139 -6.04 -4.70 -10.05
C PRO A 139 -7.49 -4.34 -10.39
N GLU A 140 -7.91 -3.09 -10.12
CA GLU A 140 -9.27 -2.59 -10.35
C GLU A 140 -9.52 -1.99 -11.74
N ARG A 141 -8.48 -1.73 -12.53
CA ARG A 141 -8.64 -1.10 -13.85
C ARG A 141 -8.95 -2.16 -14.91
N ASN A 142 -9.86 -1.83 -15.83
CA ASN A 142 -10.04 -2.62 -17.03
C ASN A 142 -8.69 -2.80 -17.73
N LEU A 143 -8.30 -4.05 -17.95
CA LEU A 143 -7.03 -4.41 -18.55
C LEU A 143 -7.03 -3.98 -20.02
N LEU A 144 -6.32 -2.90 -20.31
CA LEU A 144 -6.04 -2.43 -21.67
C LEU A 144 -4.53 -2.43 -21.85
N VAL A 145 -4.00 -3.50 -22.45
CA VAL A 145 -2.58 -3.58 -22.82
C VAL A 145 -2.32 -2.73 -24.06
N GLY A 146 -3.30 -2.69 -24.96
CA GLY A 146 -3.31 -1.90 -26.18
C GLY A 146 -2.39 -2.48 -27.25
N GLY A 147 -1.81 -1.59 -28.05
CA GLY A 147 -0.86 -1.97 -29.09
C GLY A 147 0.30 -0.98 -29.19
N LEU A 148 1.41 -1.45 -29.72
CA LEU A 148 2.58 -0.62 -29.98
C LEU A 148 2.49 -0.04 -31.39
N VAL A 149 2.29 1.28 -31.47
CA VAL A 149 2.24 2.00 -32.75
C VAL A 149 3.62 2.05 -33.39
N LEU A 150 3.75 1.56 -34.62
CA LEU A 150 4.98 1.67 -35.38
C LEU A 150 5.16 3.09 -35.95
N PRO A 151 6.41 3.54 -36.19
CA PRO A 151 6.69 4.84 -36.76
C PRO A 151 5.96 5.04 -38.10
N ARG A 152 5.57 6.28 -38.42
CA ARG A 152 4.85 6.59 -39.67
C ARG A 152 5.59 6.17 -40.93
N ASP A 153 6.90 6.06 -40.87
CA ASP A 153 7.76 5.67 -41.99
C ASP A 153 7.84 4.16 -42.18
N TRP A 154 7.33 3.37 -41.22
CA TRP A 154 7.29 1.92 -41.35
C TRP A 154 6.27 1.51 -42.43
N ARG A 155 6.70 0.65 -43.36
CA ARG A 155 5.85 0.05 -44.39
C ARG A 155 6.22 -1.42 -44.60
N PRO A 156 5.27 -2.30 -44.96
CA PRO A 156 5.54 -3.72 -45.11
C PRO A 156 6.50 -4.05 -46.26
N ASP A 157 6.57 -3.19 -47.28
CA ASP A 157 7.41 -3.34 -48.47
C ASP A 157 8.86 -2.84 -48.27
N LEU A 158 9.18 -2.24 -47.11
CA LEU A 158 10.56 -1.84 -46.81
C LEU A 158 11.49 -3.07 -46.66
N PRO A 159 12.79 -2.91 -46.99
CA PRO A 159 13.79 -3.93 -46.70
C PRO A 159 13.76 -4.33 -45.23
N GLN A 160 13.93 -5.64 -44.95
CA GLN A 160 13.80 -6.20 -43.60
C GLN A 160 14.65 -5.46 -42.56
N ALA A 161 15.91 -5.17 -42.88
CA ALA A 161 16.80 -4.43 -41.98
C ALA A 161 16.25 -3.05 -41.59
N ARG A 162 15.58 -2.34 -42.52
CA ARG A 162 14.98 -1.03 -42.25
C ARG A 162 13.70 -1.17 -41.42
N ARG A 163 12.87 -2.20 -41.67
CA ARG A 163 11.70 -2.51 -40.84
C ARG A 163 12.12 -2.81 -39.41
N HIS A 164 13.08 -3.72 -39.23
CA HIS A 164 13.58 -4.12 -37.92
C HIS A 164 14.21 -2.93 -37.17
N ALA A 165 14.93 -2.03 -37.85
CA ALA A 165 15.46 -0.82 -37.20
C ALA A 165 14.35 0.13 -36.70
N LEU A 166 13.27 0.30 -37.46
CA LEU A 166 12.13 1.13 -37.06
C LEU A 166 11.33 0.49 -35.92
N GLU A 167 11.14 -0.83 -35.97
CA GLU A 167 10.54 -1.60 -34.88
C GLU A 167 11.41 -1.54 -33.62
N ALA A 168 12.74 -1.64 -33.74
CA ALA A 168 13.66 -1.54 -32.61
C ALA A 168 13.53 -0.20 -31.88
N ALA A 169 13.48 0.90 -32.65
CA ALA A 169 13.29 2.23 -32.08
C ALA A 169 11.93 2.38 -31.39
N ALA A 170 10.87 1.75 -31.92
CA ALA A 170 9.54 1.79 -31.33
C ALA A 170 9.45 0.96 -30.04
N ILE A 171 9.97 -0.28 -30.06
CA ILE A 171 10.07 -1.18 -28.90
C ILE A 171 10.87 -0.53 -27.77
N ALA A 172 12.06 -0.01 -28.08
CA ALA A 172 12.90 0.64 -27.09
C ALA A 172 12.23 1.87 -26.47
N ASN A 173 11.36 2.57 -27.21
CA ASN A 173 10.68 3.78 -26.73
C ASN A 173 9.31 3.57 -26.09
N TYR A 174 8.75 2.37 -26.19
CA TYR A 174 7.38 2.08 -25.78
C TYR A 174 7.13 2.32 -24.28
N THR A 175 7.96 1.75 -23.41
CA THR A 175 7.78 1.79 -21.96
C THR A 175 9.10 1.99 -21.21
N TYR A 176 9.01 2.44 -19.96
CA TYR A 176 10.14 2.49 -19.03
C TYR A 176 10.45 1.12 -18.42
N HIS A 177 9.46 0.22 -18.38
CA HIS A 177 9.56 -1.08 -17.74
C HIS A 177 9.47 -2.17 -18.82
N PRO A 178 10.60 -2.63 -19.39
CA PRO A 178 10.57 -3.52 -20.53
C PRO A 178 10.10 -4.94 -20.19
N TRP A 179 10.04 -5.29 -18.90
CA TRP A 179 9.35 -6.50 -18.44
C TRP A 179 7.99 -6.11 -17.86
N GLN A 180 6.91 -6.59 -18.49
CA GLN A 180 5.53 -6.42 -18.06
C GLN A 180 4.98 -7.75 -17.55
N LEU A 181 4.31 -7.73 -16.40
CA LEU A 181 3.74 -8.90 -15.75
C LEU A 181 2.25 -8.67 -15.49
N TRP A 182 1.43 -9.65 -15.88
CA TRP A 182 0.03 -9.76 -15.47
C TRP A 182 -0.16 -11.00 -14.62
N LEU A 183 -0.98 -10.88 -13.57
CA LEU A 183 -1.40 -12.03 -12.78
C LEU A 183 -2.76 -12.51 -13.29
N GLY A 184 -2.89 -13.83 -13.34
CA GLY A 184 -4.08 -14.53 -13.74
C GLY A 184 -4.68 -15.35 -12.61
N ARG A 185 -5.99 -15.58 -12.68
CA ARG A 185 -6.72 -16.58 -11.89
C ARG A 185 -7.32 -17.61 -12.82
N THR A 186 -7.41 -18.86 -12.35
CA THR A 186 -8.01 -19.97 -13.11
C THR A 186 -9.50 -19.77 -13.33
N ALA A 187 -10.15 -19.05 -12.43
CA ALA A 187 -11.51 -18.60 -12.59
C ALA A 187 -11.59 -17.12 -12.20
N PRO A 188 -12.46 -16.31 -12.83
CA PRO A 188 -12.76 -14.98 -12.33
C PRO A 188 -13.25 -15.06 -10.89
N PRO A 189 -12.91 -14.08 -10.02
CA PRO A 189 -13.50 -14.01 -8.70
C PRO A 189 -15.02 -13.92 -8.84
N ASP A 190 -15.74 -14.60 -7.95
CA ASP A 190 -17.20 -14.54 -7.91
C ASP A 190 -17.62 -13.08 -7.76
N ARG A 191 -18.25 -12.51 -8.80
CA ARG A 191 -18.75 -11.14 -8.74
C ARG A 191 -19.96 -11.12 -7.81
N PRO A 192 -19.89 -10.43 -6.66
CA PRO A 192 -21.03 -10.39 -5.75
C PRO A 192 -22.17 -9.62 -6.41
N ASP A 193 -23.40 -10.05 -6.13
CA ASP A 193 -24.62 -9.30 -6.48
C ASP A 193 -24.56 -7.91 -5.83
N PRO A 194 -24.49 -6.80 -6.62
CA PRO A 194 -24.22 -5.47 -6.07
C PRO A 194 -25.19 -5.05 -4.97
N ALA A 195 -26.49 -5.32 -5.13
CA ALA A 195 -27.49 -4.96 -4.14
C ALA A 195 -27.29 -5.72 -2.81
N ARG A 196 -27.03 -7.03 -2.89
CA ARG A 196 -26.71 -7.85 -1.70
C ARG A 196 -25.42 -7.40 -1.05
N HIS A 197 -24.40 -7.09 -1.85
CA HIS A 197 -23.11 -6.65 -1.35
C HIS A 197 -23.20 -5.30 -0.65
N LEU A 198 -23.88 -4.31 -1.26
CA LEU A 198 -24.16 -3.03 -0.59
C LEU A 198 -24.89 -3.24 0.75
N GLY A 199 -25.83 -4.18 0.82
CA GLY A 199 -26.48 -4.55 2.09
C GLY A 199 -25.52 -5.12 3.13
N GLN A 200 -24.51 -5.90 2.72
CA GLN A 200 -23.43 -6.38 3.60
C GLN A 200 -22.55 -5.23 4.07
N LEU A 201 -22.20 -4.28 3.19
CA LEU A 201 -21.41 -3.10 3.55
C LEU A 201 -22.17 -2.17 4.52
N CYS A 202 -23.49 -2.03 4.34
CA CYS A 202 -24.34 -1.31 5.29
C CYS A 202 -24.32 -1.98 6.67
N ALA A 203 -24.44 -3.31 6.71
CA ALA A 203 -24.36 -4.08 7.95
C ALA A 203 -22.97 -3.96 8.61
N LEU A 204 -21.90 -3.95 7.81
CA LEU A 204 -20.53 -3.71 8.28
C LEU A 204 -20.38 -2.33 8.90
N ALA A 205 -20.93 -1.28 8.29
CA ALA A 205 -20.85 0.09 8.84
C ALA A 205 -21.55 0.21 10.20
N GLU A 206 -22.75 -0.40 10.34
CA GLU A 206 -23.46 -0.49 11.63
C GLU A 206 -22.64 -1.29 12.66
N LEU A 207 -22.08 -2.43 12.23
CA LEU A 207 -21.24 -3.27 13.06
C LEU A 207 -20.00 -2.52 13.57
N LEU A 208 -19.41 -1.66 12.73
CA LEU A 208 -18.23 -0.87 13.09
C LEU A 208 -18.57 0.44 13.82
N CYS A 209 -19.85 0.81 13.95
CA CYS A 209 -20.24 2.14 14.40
C CYS A 209 -19.49 3.22 13.59
N LEU A 210 -19.66 3.18 12.27
CA LEU A 210 -19.11 4.10 11.27
C LEU A 210 -20.21 4.45 10.25
N ASP A 211 -20.02 5.53 9.52
CA ASP A 211 -20.87 5.84 8.37
C ASP A 211 -20.34 5.11 7.14
N LEU A 212 -21.23 4.49 6.36
CA LEU A 212 -20.92 4.16 4.96
C LEU A 212 -21.37 5.32 4.08
N VAL A 213 -20.42 5.93 3.39
CA VAL A 213 -20.66 7.08 2.51
C VAL A 213 -20.48 6.63 1.06
N VAL A 214 -21.55 6.83 0.29
CA VAL A 214 -21.52 6.81 -1.17
C VAL A 214 -21.44 8.26 -1.63
N GLU A 215 -20.47 8.58 -2.47
CA GLU A 215 -20.31 9.92 -3.03
C GLU A 215 -20.28 9.86 -4.55
N THR A 216 -20.97 10.82 -5.16
CA THR A 216 -20.93 11.04 -6.59
C THR A 216 -20.59 12.49 -6.91
N ARG A 217 -19.79 12.70 -7.96
CA ARG A 217 -19.45 14.02 -8.48
C ARG A 217 -19.52 14.01 -10.00
N PRO A 218 -20.00 15.09 -10.63
CA PRO A 218 -19.91 15.25 -12.08
C PRO A 218 -18.44 15.22 -12.54
N ASP A 219 -18.18 14.58 -13.68
CA ASP A 219 -16.87 14.62 -14.34
C ASP A 219 -16.61 16.05 -14.82
N PRO A 220 -15.51 16.71 -14.42
CA PRO A 220 -15.20 18.06 -14.86
C PRO A 220 -14.95 18.19 -16.37
N TYR A 221 -14.73 17.09 -17.09
CA TYR A 221 -14.39 17.09 -18.52
C TYR A 221 -15.35 16.28 -19.40
N GLY A 222 -16.38 15.67 -18.83
CA GLY A 222 -17.33 14.80 -19.55
C GLY A 222 -18.76 15.33 -19.49
N ASP A 223 -19.41 15.48 -20.64
CA ASP A 223 -20.86 15.76 -20.69
C ASP A 223 -21.62 14.60 -20.02
N ASP A 224 -22.29 14.90 -18.89
CA ASP A 224 -23.18 14.02 -18.12
C ASP A 224 -22.57 12.73 -17.52
N ARG A 225 -21.25 12.70 -17.29
CA ARG A 225 -20.61 11.58 -16.58
C ARG A 225 -20.47 11.86 -15.09
N TYR A 226 -20.55 10.80 -14.29
CA TYR A 226 -20.41 10.87 -12.84
C TYR A 226 -19.35 9.89 -12.37
N GLY A 227 -18.42 10.38 -11.55
CA GLY A 227 -17.53 9.53 -10.78
C GLY A 227 -18.22 9.05 -9.51
N TRP A 228 -17.92 7.82 -9.08
CA TRP A 228 -18.50 7.19 -7.89
C TRP A 228 -17.41 6.73 -6.93
N GLN A 229 -17.67 6.90 -5.63
CA GLN A 229 -16.77 6.47 -4.56
C GLN A 229 -17.57 5.93 -3.37
N LEU A 230 -17.12 4.82 -2.78
CA LEU A 230 -17.63 4.27 -1.53
C LEU A 230 -16.52 4.26 -0.47
N ARG A 231 -16.85 4.60 0.77
CA ARG A 231 -15.90 4.61 1.89
C ARG A 231 -16.59 4.58 3.25
N LEU A 232 -15.83 4.17 4.28
CA LEU A 232 -16.20 4.34 5.68
C LEU A 232 -15.67 5.68 6.20
N GLU A 233 -16.49 6.37 6.99
CA GLU A 233 -16.15 7.63 7.65
C GLU A 233 -16.51 7.61 9.13
N LEU A 234 -15.78 8.41 9.90
CA LEU A 234 -16.26 8.80 11.22
C LEU A 234 -17.42 9.79 11.07
N PRO A 235 -18.40 9.79 12.00
CA PRO A 235 -19.40 10.83 12.03
C PRO A 235 -18.76 12.21 12.03
N ASP A 236 -19.37 13.17 11.34
CA ASP A 236 -18.91 14.55 11.21
C ASP A 236 -17.60 14.73 10.42
N THR A 237 -17.12 13.69 9.73
CA THR A 237 -16.04 13.83 8.75
C THR A 237 -16.42 14.85 7.67
N GLY A 238 -15.48 15.74 7.35
CA GLY A 238 -15.62 16.73 6.28
C GLY A 238 -15.61 16.07 4.89
N VAL A 239 -16.24 16.72 3.92
CA VAL A 239 -16.37 16.19 2.54
C VAL A 239 -15.02 16.12 1.81
N GLY A 240 -14.12 17.06 2.11
CA GLY A 240 -12.90 17.27 1.34
C GLY A 240 -13.16 17.95 -0.01
N ASP A 241 -12.15 18.63 -0.53
CA ASP A 241 -12.31 19.50 -1.71
C ASP A 241 -12.32 18.72 -3.03
N ALA A 242 -11.66 17.56 -3.05
CA ALA A 242 -11.67 16.59 -4.14
C ALA A 242 -12.23 15.23 -3.65
N PHE A 243 -12.45 14.28 -4.56
CA PHE A 243 -12.62 12.89 -4.15
C PHE A 243 -11.46 12.48 -3.24
N ALA A 244 -11.77 11.65 -2.24
CA ALA A 244 -10.77 11.21 -1.28
C ALA A 244 -9.60 10.52 -2.02
N SER A 245 -8.40 11.08 -1.88
CA SER A 245 -7.17 10.49 -2.43
C SER A 245 -6.95 9.08 -1.84
N GLY A 246 -6.47 8.15 -2.66
CA GLY A 246 -6.21 6.76 -2.25
C GLY A 246 -7.44 5.86 -2.28
N VAL A 247 -8.66 6.40 -2.39
CA VAL A 247 -9.87 5.61 -2.62
C VAL A 247 -10.22 5.66 -4.11
N GLY A 248 -10.34 4.50 -4.75
CA GLY A 248 -10.66 4.40 -6.18
C GLY A 248 -11.92 5.19 -6.57
N SER A 249 -11.87 5.87 -7.71
CA SER A 249 -13.04 6.46 -8.36
C SER A 249 -13.46 5.56 -9.52
N TYR A 250 -14.77 5.35 -9.66
CA TYR A 250 -15.34 4.42 -10.61
C TYR A 250 -16.37 5.09 -11.51
N ASP A 251 -16.51 4.58 -12.73
CA ASP A 251 -17.43 5.11 -13.73
C ASP A 251 -18.92 4.76 -13.45
N SER A 252 -19.20 3.90 -12.46
CA SER A 252 -20.55 3.52 -12.06
C SER A 252 -20.63 3.12 -10.59
N LEU A 253 -21.84 3.23 -10.00
CA LEU A 253 -22.11 2.81 -8.63
C LEU A 253 -21.88 1.30 -8.44
N ASP A 254 -22.32 0.47 -9.39
CA ASP A 254 -22.12 -0.99 -9.36
C ASP A 254 -20.65 -1.38 -9.29
N ALA A 255 -19.80 -0.73 -10.09
CA ALA A 255 -18.37 -0.99 -10.09
C ALA A 255 -17.74 -0.60 -8.75
N ALA A 256 -18.16 0.54 -8.19
CA ALA A 256 -17.69 1.00 -6.88
C ALA A 256 -18.11 0.06 -5.74
N ILE A 257 -19.33 -0.48 -5.78
CA ILE A 257 -19.82 -1.47 -4.81
C ILE A 257 -19.06 -2.78 -4.93
N VAL A 258 -18.96 -3.34 -6.14
CA VAL A 258 -18.31 -4.65 -6.38
C VAL A 258 -16.84 -4.65 -5.98
N ALA A 259 -16.16 -3.51 -6.12
CA ALA A 259 -14.76 -3.37 -5.76
C ALA A 259 -14.51 -3.09 -4.26
N ALA A 260 -15.55 -2.89 -3.46
CA ALA A 260 -15.41 -2.51 -2.06
C ALA A 260 -15.14 -3.74 -1.16
N ASP A 261 -14.20 -3.58 -0.22
CA ASP A 261 -14.00 -4.48 0.91
C ASP A 261 -13.76 -3.64 2.19
N ALA A 262 -13.69 -4.30 3.35
CA ALA A 262 -13.56 -3.61 4.63
C ALA A 262 -12.31 -2.72 4.72
N THR A 263 -11.17 -3.20 4.22
CA THR A 263 -9.89 -2.48 4.24
C THR A 263 -9.93 -1.29 3.29
N ARG A 264 -10.39 -1.51 2.04
CA ARG A 264 -10.50 -0.47 1.01
C ARG A 264 -11.48 0.63 1.40
N LEU A 265 -12.58 0.28 2.05
CA LEU A 265 -13.51 1.27 2.57
C LEU A 265 -12.90 2.11 3.70
N ALA A 266 -12.03 1.51 4.53
CA ALA A 266 -11.34 2.19 5.62
C ALA A 266 -10.09 2.98 5.15
N THR A 267 -9.59 2.75 3.93
CA THR A 267 -8.46 3.50 3.34
C THR A 267 -8.67 5.01 3.47
N GLY A 268 -7.67 5.69 4.02
CA GLY A 268 -7.64 7.14 4.21
C GLY A 268 -8.62 7.69 5.27
N ILE A 269 -9.29 6.84 6.07
CA ILE A 269 -10.15 7.31 7.19
C ILE A 269 -9.34 8.18 8.16
N GLY A 270 -8.08 7.81 8.35
CA GLY A 270 -7.03 8.52 9.07
C GLY A 270 -6.86 9.99 8.65
N ASP A 271 -6.68 10.22 7.37
CA ASP A 271 -6.40 11.56 6.85
C ASP A 271 -7.67 12.43 6.81
N ARG A 272 -8.81 11.84 6.47
CA ARG A 272 -10.09 12.56 6.39
C ARG A 272 -10.65 12.94 7.76
N GLY A 273 -10.44 12.07 8.76
CA GLY A 273 -11.01 12.23 10.09
C GLY A 273 -10.18 13.09 11.06
N VAL A 274 -9.08 13.71 10.62
CA VAL A 274 -8.10 14.35 11.50
C VAL A 274 -8.71 15.36 12.49
N ASP A 275 -9.72 16.11 12.04
CA ASP A 275 -10.41 17.15 12.80
C ASP A 275 -11.69 16.66 13.51
N VAL A 276 -12.05 15.38 13.34
CA VAL A 276 -13.30 14.82 13.86
C VAL A 276 -13.24 14.75 15.40
N PRO A 277 -14.30 15.22 16.09
CA PRO A 277 -14.43 15.07 17.53
C PRO A 277 -14.35 13.59 17.96
N ALA A 278 -13.64 13.34 19.06
CA ALA A 278 -13.50 12.00 19.60
C ALA A 278 -14.64 11.68 20.57
N HIS A 279 -15.28 10.52 20.39
CA HIS A 279 -16.38 10.05 21.23
C HIS A 279 -16.16 8.59 21.63
N TYR A 280 -16.50 8.27 22.88
CA TYR A 280 -16.70 6.88 23.27
C TYR A 280 -17.92 6.30 22.54
N LEU A 281 -18.00 4.97 22.45
CA LEU A 281 -19.14 4.31 21.81
C LEU A 281 -20.16 3.80 22.81
N ARG A 282 -21.43 3.87 22.44
CA ARG A 282 -22.55 3.22 23.12
C ARG A 282 -23.23 2.31 22.09
N PRO A 283 -22.57 1.22 21.66
CA PRO A 283 -23.17 0.34 20.67
C PRO A 283 -24.54 -0.10 21.20
N GLY A 284 -25.54 -0.10 20.32
CA GLY A 284 -26.84 -0.68 20.65
C GLY A 284 -26.66 -2.12 21.12
N ARG A 285 -27.62 -2.66 21.89
CA ARG A 285 -27.60 -4.10 22.20
C ARG A 285 -27.43 -4.87 20.88
N PRO A 286 -26.53 -5.88 20.81
CA PRO A 286 -26.44 -6.71 19.62
C PRO A 286 -27.81 -7.33 19.38
N GLY A 287 -28.52 -6.79 18.38
CA GLY A 287 -29.72 -7.41 17.85
C GLY A 287 -29.31 -8.67 17.08
N PRO A 288 -30.27 -9.56 16.76
CA PRO A 288 -30.00 -10.56 15.73
C PRO A 288 -29.48 -9.84 14.47
N PRO A 289 -28.56 -10.46 13.70
CA PRO A 289 -28.02 -9.85 12.50
C PRO A 289 -29.19 -9.36 11.66
N ILE A 290 -29.27 -8.03 11.52
CA ILE A 290 -30.22 -7.42 10.61
C ILE A 290 -29.72 -7.90 9.25
N GLY A 291 -30.43 -8.86 8.65
CA GLY A 291 -30.12 -9.31 7.30
C GLY A 291 -30.00 -8.09 6.38
N PRO A 292 -29.21 -8.18 5.29
CA PRO A 292 -28.95 -7.03 4.43
C PRO A 292 -30.27 -6.34 4.07
N PRO A 293 -30.39 -5.02 4.25
CA PRO A 293 -31.61 -4.31 3.90
C PRO A 293 -31.94 -4.58 2.43
N LYS A 294 -33.22 -4.76 2.09
CA LYS A 294 -33.63 -4.80 0.69
C LYS A 294 -33.38 -3.41 0.10
N LEU A 295 -32.35 -3.30 -0.72
CA LEU A 295 -31.93 -2.07 -1.39
C LEU A 295 -32.38 -2.08 -2.85
N ASP A 296 -33.04 -1.01 -3.27
CA ASP A 296 -33.25 -0.70 -4.68
C ASP A 296 -32.08 0.19 -5.15
N LEU A 297 -31.12 -0.44 -5.83
CA LEU A 297 -29.88 0.21 -6.25
C LEU A 297 -30.13 1.28 -7.31
N ASP A 298 -31.03 1.01 -8.26
CA ASP A 298 -31.44 1.95 -9.30
C ASP A 298 -32.12 3.19 -8.69
N GLN A 299 -32.86 3.01 -7.60
CA GLN A 299 -33.44 4.14 -6.86
C GLN A 299 -32.37 4.98 -6.17
N LEU A 300 -31.38 4.35 -5.52
CA LEU A 300 -30.27 5.04 -4.88
C LEU A 300 -29.46 5.86 -5.90
N GLU A 301 -29.09 5.24 -7.02
CA GLU A 301 -28.32 5.89 -8.09
C GLU A 301 -29.06 7.10 -8.67
N ARG A 302 -30.31 6.90 -9.11
CA ARG A 302 -31.13 7.99 -9.66
C ARG A 302 -31.34 9.12 -8.66
N ARG A 303 -31.49 8.78 -7.38
CA ARG A 303 -31.65 9.79 -6.33
C ARG A 303 -30.38 10.62 -6.17
N MET A 304 -29.21 9.98 -6.12
CA MET A 304 -27.93 10.67 -5.98
C MET A 304 -27.61 11.58 -7.17
N ILE A 305 -27.85 11.11 -8.40
CA ILE A 305 -27.72 11.94 -9.60
C ILE A 305 -28.67 13.15 -9.55
N ALA A 306 -29.92 12.95 -9.10
CA ALA A 306 -30.86 14.05 -8.93
C ALA A 306 -30.41 15.05 -7.85
N ASP A 307 -29.81 14.56 -6.76
CA ASP A 307 -29.26 15.41 -5.69
C ASP A 307 -27.99 16.18 -6.14
N CYS A 308 -27.41 15.87 -7.31
CA CYS A 308 -26.40 16.72 -7.95
C CYS A 308 -26.97 17.98 -8.60
N THR A 309 -28.29 18.20 -8.54
CA THR A 309 -28.95 19.43 -8.97
C THR A 309 -29.67 20.09 -7.80
N SER A 310 -29.47 21.39 -7.62
CA SER A 310 -30.15 22.17 -6.57
C SER A 310 -31.65 22.24 -6.85
N LEU A 311 -32.47 21.71 -5.95
CA LEU A 311 -33.94 21.72 -6.08
C LEU A 311 -34.55 23.14 -6.11
N GLY A 312 -33.87 24.13 -5.51
CA GLY A 312 -34.37 25.50 -5.43
C GLY A 312 -34.02 26.36 -6.64
N THR A 313 -32.88 26.10 -7.30
CA THR A 313 -32.36 26.93 -8.39
C THR A 313 -32.31 26.19 -9.74
N GLY A 314 -32.35 24.86 -9.74
CA GLY A 314 -32.15 24.03 -10.93
C GLY A 314 -30.70 23.99 -11.41
N GLU A 315 -29.76 24.59 -10.69
CA GLU A 315 -28.34 24.64 -11.04
C GLU A 315 -27.61 23.36 -10.59
N ALA A 316 -26.59 22.98 -11.36
CA ALA A 316 -25.70 21.88 -10.99
C ALA A 316 -24.96 22.20 -9.68
N THR A 317 -24.81 21.17 -8.85
CA THR A 317 -24.01 21.22 -7.62
C THR A 317 -22.68 20.50 -7.83
N PRO A 318 -21.66 20.73 -6.99
CA PRO A 318 -20.38 20.01 -7.07
C PRO A 318 -20.47 18.48 -6.86
N GLY A 319 -21.61 17.95 -6.41
CA GLY A 319 -21.81 16.51 -6.19
C GLY A 319 -22.87 16.22 -5.12
N ALA A 320 -23.00 14.96 -4.74
CA ALA A 320 -23.92 14.50 -3.71
C ALA A 320 -23.35 13.34 -2.88
N GLN A 321 -23.85 13.19 -1.65
CA GLN A 321 -23.54 12.07 -0.77
C GLN A 321 -24.81 11.37 -0.29
N ALA A 322 -24.79 10.04 -0.29
CA ALA A 322 -25.71 9.21 0.46
C ALA A 322 -24.96 8.54 1.62
N ILE A 323 -25.47 8.71 2.83
CA ILE A 323 -24.81 8.31 4.08
C ILE A 323 -25.70 7.28 4.79
N TRP A 324 -25.23 6.06 4.94
CA TRP A 324 -25.91 5.04 5.73
C TRP A 324 -25.52 5.19 7.20
N ARG A 325 -26.51 5.46 8.06
CA ARG A 325 -26.34 5.64 9.50
C ARG A 325 -27.63 5.30 10.24
N ASP A 326 -27.51 4.52 11.32
CA ASP A 326 -28.64 4.09 12.17
C ASP A 326 -29.73 3.36 11.36
N GLY A 327 -29.32 2.48 10.45
CA GLY A 327 -30.22 1.63 9.67
C GLY A 327 -30.97 2.34 8.54
N ARG A 328 -30.54 3.54 8.12
CA ARG A 328 -31.18 4.30 7.03
C ARG A 328 -30.20 5.14 6.22
N TRP A 329 -30.60 5.45 4.98
CA TRP A 329 -29.89 6.39 4.10
C TRP A 329 -30.30 7.83 4.36
N TRP A 330 -29.30 8.70 4.36
CA TRP A 330 -29.40 10.15 4.45
C TRP A 330 -28.77 10.78 3.21
N HIS A 331 -29.54 11.60 2.48
CA HIS A 331 -29.12 12.15 1.18
C HIS A 331 -28.86 13.65 1.25
N THR A 332 -27.68 14.10 0.85
CA THR A 332 -27.29 15.50 0.94
C THR A 332 -26.52 15.93 -0.30
N SER A 333 -26.89 17.07 -0.88
CA SER A 333 -26.11 17.72 -1.94
C SER A 333 -24.86 18.37 -1.36
N LEU A 334 -23.81 18.48 -2.17
CA LEU A 334 -22.60 19.23 -1.83
C LEU A 334 -22.77 20.69 -2.25
N ARG A 335 -22.17 21.61 -1.50
CA ARG A 335 -22.12 23.04 -1.83
C ARG A 335 -20.74 23.62 -1.56
N VAL A 336 -20.37 24.62 -2.35
CA VAL A 336 -19.19 25.45 -2.08
C VAL A 336 -19.53 26.37 -0.91
N VAL A 337 -18.74 26.30 0.17
CA VAL A 337 -18.91 27.14 1.37
C VAL A 337 -17.86 28.22 1.48
N ALA A 338 -16.69 28.01 0.87
CA ALA A 338 -15.65 29.01 0.75
C ALA A 338 -14.85 28.73 -0.50
N VAL A 339 -14.31 29.79 -1.08
CA VAL A 339 -13.28 29.72 -2.12
C VAL A 339 -12.02 30.24 -1.45
N VAL A 340 -11.04 29.37 -1.23
CA VAL A 340 -9.81 29.74 -0.52
C VAL A 340 -8.62 29.67 -1.44
N GLU A 341 -7.66 30.53 -1.16
CA GLU A 341 -6.37 30.52 -1.81
C GLU A 341 -5.43 29.60 -1.02
N GLU A 342 -4.94 28.54 -1.66
CA GLU A 342 -3.94 27.66 -1.09
C GLU A 342 -2.56 27.98 -1.65
N LEU A 343 -1.61 28.21 -0.74
CA LEU A 343 -0.21 28.46 -1.05
C LEU A 343 0.62 27.21 -0.74
N THR A 344 1.26 26.65 -1.75
CA THR A 344 2.11 25.46 -1.62
C THR A 344 3.53 25.78 -2.08
N GLU A 345 4.52 25.56 -1.23
CA GLU A 345 5.92 25.66 -1.64
C GLU A 345 6.25 24.54 -2.62
N ARG A 346 6.73 24.92 -3.80
CA ARG A 346 7.22 24.01 -4.83
C ARG A 346 8.67 23.67 -4.55
N THR A 347 9.13 22.55 -5.09
CA THR A 347 10.55 22.16 -5.07
C THR A 347 11.48 23.17 -5.74
N THR A 348 10.98 24.08 -6.57
CA THR A 348 11.75 25.20 -7.14
C THR A 348 12.02 26.32 -6.15
N GLY A 349 11.39 26.35 -4.97
CA GLY A 349 11.38 27.47 -4.03
C GLY A 349 10.35 28.56 -4.36
N GLN A 350 9.58 28.41 -5.45
CA GLN A 350 8.41 29.26 -5.72
C GLN A 350 7.21 28.74 -4.92
N ILE A 351 6.26 29.63 -4.63
CA ILE A 351 5.02 29.33 -3.93
C ILE A 351 3.91 29.27 -4.99
N SER A 352 3.36 28.09 -5.25
CA SER A 352 2.16 28.02 -6.08
C SER A 352 0.95 28.45 -5.29
N ARG A 353 0.12 29.23 -5.97
CA ARG A 353 -1.17 29.72 -5.54
C ARG A 353 -2.21 29.02 -6.38
N ARG A 354 -3.16 28.36 -5.72
CA ARG A 354 -4.33 27.77 -6.37
C ARG A 354 -5.60 28.18 -5.66
N THR A 355 -6.66 28.35 -6.42
CA THR A 355 -7.99 28.60 -5.87
C THR A 355 -8.69 27.26 -5.64
N VAL A 356 -9.17 27.01 -4.42
CA VAL A 356 -9.83 25.75 -4.05
C VAL A 356 -11.21 26.01 -3.49
N ASP A 357 -12.21 25.38 -4.09
CA ASP A 357 -13.57 25.34 -3.58
C ASP A 357 -13.65 24.39 -2.39
N LYS A 358 -13.84 24.96 -1.19
CA LYS A 358 -14.12 24.18 0.02
C LYS A 358 -15.57 23.72 -0.01
N LEU A 359 -15.75 22.40 0.03
CA LEU A 359 -17.05 21.76 -0.05
C LEU A 359 -17.59 21.41 1.34
N ALA A 360 -18.91 21.54 1.49
CA ALA A 360 -19.63 21.01 2.65
C ALA A 360 -20.96 20.37 2.23
N ARG A 361 -21.47 19.49 3.09
CA ARG A 361 -22.84 18.97 2.97
C ARG A 361 -23.84 20.11 3.13
N ALA A 362 -24.93 20.09 2.36
CA ALA A 362 -26.01 21.06 2.48
C ALA A 362 -26.65 21.02 3.88
N TRP A 363 -26.74 19.82 4.45
CA TRP A 363 -27.12 19.54 5.83
C TRP A 363 -26.42 18.27 6.33
N GLN A 364 -26.24 18.17 7.65
CA GLN A 364 -25.58 17.02 8.30
C GLN A 364 -26.62 16.03 8.84
N PRO A 365 -26.41 14.71 8.68
CA PRO A 365 -27.20 13.72 9.39
C PRO A 365 -27.15 13.94 10.90
N PRO A 366 -28.24 13.68 11.64
CA PRO A 366 -28.26 13.76 13.10
C PRO A 366 -27.15 12.91 13.75
N PRO A 367 -26.67 13.29 14.94
CA PRO A 367 -25.70 12.50 15.70
C PRO A 367 -26.13 11.03 15.81
N PRO A 368 -25.25 10.05 15.52
CA PRO A 368 -25.61 8.65 15.57
C PRO A 368 -26.07 8.19 16.95
N SER A 369 -26.99 7.24 16.99
CA SER A 369 -27.55 6.69 18.24
C SER A 369 -26.50 6.01 19.13
N TRP A 370 -25.42 5.52 18.53
CA TRP A 370 -24.29 4.87 19.18
C TRP A 370 -23.19 5.84 19.65
N GLN A 371 -23.35 7.16 19.43
CA GLN A 371 -22.39 8.15 19.91
C GLN A 371 -22.48 8.32 21.42
N GLY A 372 -21.37 8.03 22.11
CA GLY A 372 -21.21 8.24 23.53
C GLY A 372 -20.66 9.63 23.89
N PRO A 373 -20.28 9.82 25.17
CA PRO A 373 -19.69 11.08 25.61
C PRO A 373 -18.36 11.36 24.89
N ALA A 374 -18.01 12.63 24.77
CA ALA A 374 -16.75 13.05 24.17
C ALA A 374 -15.55 12.51 24.97
N ILE A 375 -14.50 12.10 24.26
CA ILE A 375 -13.23 11.71 24.87
C ILE A 375 -12.48 12.99 25.27
N PRO A 376 -12.06 13.14 26.54
CA PRO A 376 -11.30 14.30 26.97
C PRO A 376 -10.00 14.45 26.19
N SER A 377 -9.60 15.69 25.90
CA SER A 377 -8.37 15.96 25.15
C SER A 377 -7.76 17.31 25.50
N ASP A 378 -6.43 17.38 25.48
CA ASP A 378 -5.68 18.64 25.59
C ASP A 378 -5.11 19.07 24.24
N PRO A 379 -4.89 20.37 24.00
CA PRO A 379 -4.14 20.83 22.82
C PRO A 379 -2.73 20.23 22.77
N CYS A 380 -2.29 19.80 21.59
CA CYS A 380 -0.95 19.26 21.43
C CYS A 380 0.11 20.35 21.63
N PRO A 381 1.08 20.19 22.56
CA PRO A 381 2.10 21.21 22.83
C PRO A 381 3.15 21.35 21.71
N TYR A 382 3.18 20.41 20.76
CA TYR A 382 4.10 20.40 19.62
C TYR A 382 3.48 20.96 18.34
N CYS A 383 2.16 21.13 18.29
CA CYS A 383 1.48 21.73 17.15
C CYS A 383 1.20 23.21 17.43
N VAL A 384 1.35 24.05 16.41
CA VAL A 384 0.90 25.45 16.42
C VAL A 384 -0.17 25.60 15.33
N PRO A 385 -1.44 25.28 15.65
CA PRO A 385 -2.51 25.13 14.67
C PRO A 385 -2.65 26.34 13.73
N GLU A 386 -2.63 27.54 14.30
CA GLU A 386 -2.87 28.81 13.59
C GLU A 386 -1.81 29.15 12.53
N GLN A 387 -0.62 28.54 12.63
CA GLN A 387 0.53 28.85 11.77
C GLN A 387 0.89 27.67 10.85
N GLY A 388 0.24 26.51 11.00
CA GLY A 388 0.63 25.28 10.30
C GLY A 388 2.04 24.79 10.64
N LEU A 389 2.67 25.34 11.68
CA LEU A 389 4.03 25.02 12.13
C LEU A 389 3.99 23.99 13.25
N ARG A 390 5.06 23.20 13.34
CA ARG A 390 5.31 22.26 14.44
C ARG A 390 6.57 22.66 15.18
N ARG A 391 6.66 22.35 16.47
CA ARG A 391 7.95 22.35 17.17
C ARG A 391 8.86 21.32 16.51
N CYS A 392 10.09 21.73 16.20
CA CYS A 392 11.05 20.87 15.54
C CYS A 392 11.43 19.70 16.47
N VAL A 393 11.65 18.52 15.90
CA VAL A 393 12.09 17.32 16.66
C VAL A 393 13.38 17.57 17.45
N CYS A 394 14.25 18.50 17.02
CA CYS A 394 15.47 18.85 17.76
C CYS A 394 15.19 19.49 19.14
N THR A 395 13.97 19.93 19.38
CA THR A 395 13.56 20.51 20.68
C THR A 395 13.07 19.44 21.66
N VAL A 396 12.86 18.20 21.22
CA VAL A 396 12.31 17.13 22.06
C VAL A 396 13.36 16.67 23.08
N GLY A 397 13.07 16.88 24.36
CA GLY A 397 13.99 16.55 25.45
C GLY A 397 15.22 17.46 25.57
N ALA A 398 15.29 18.52 24.77
CA ALA A 398 16.38 19.51 24.79
C ALA A 398 15.90 20.84 25.40
N PRO A 399 16.77 21.56 26.13
CA PRO A 399 16.42 22.85 26.73
C PRO A 399 16.25 23.98 25.70
N ALA A 400 16.83 23.83 24.50
CA ALA A 400 16.75 24.79 23.40
C ALA A 400 16.82 24.06 22.04
N ALA A 401 16.42 24.75 20.97
CA ALA A 401 16.56 24.26 19.61
C ALA A 401 18.03 24.19 19.20
N ASP A 402 18.40 23.14 18.47
CA ASP A 402 19.72 23.02 17.84
C ASP A 402 19.89 24.09 16.75
N PRO A 403 20.85 25.04 16.89
CA PRO A 403 21.11 26.10 15.93
C PRO A 403 21.44 25.61 14.52
N GLU A 404 22.04 24.43 14.41
CA GLU A 404 22.48 23.82 13.14
C GLU A 404 21.42 22.84 12.57
N CYS A 405 20.22 22.80 13.17
CA CYS A 405 19.21 21.82 12.79
C CYS A 405 18.75 22.02 11.33
N ARG A 406 19.07 21.06 10.46
CA ARG A 406 18.70 21.06 9.03
C ARG A 406 17.21 21.22 8.72
N TYR A 407 16.35 20.95 9.70
CA TYR A 407 14.88 20.98 9.54
C TYR A 407 14.23 22.30 9.94
N CYS A 408 14.86 23.05 10.85
CA CYS A 408 14.31 24.31 11.36
C CYS A 408 15.27 25.50 11.28
N GLY A 409 16.53 25.29 10.86
CA GLY A 409 17.55 26.33 10.80
C GLY A 409 17.76 27.05 12.13
N GLY A 410 17.67 26.33 13.26
CA GLY A 410 17.78 26.92 14.60
C GLY A 410 16.51 27.58 15.14
N ALA A 411 15.44 27.71 14.36
CA ALA A 411 14.21 28.37 14.80
C ALA A 411 13.40 27.56 15.83
N GLY A 412 13.72 26.27 16.00
CA GLY A 412 12.97 25.36 16.87
C GLY A 412 11.57 25.03 16.38
N ARG A 413 11.21 25.47 15.15
CA ARG A 413 9.93 25.21 14.50
C ARG A 413 10.17 24.83 13.03
N SER A 414 9.41 23.88 12.54
CA SER A 414 9.47 23.44 11.15
C SER A 414 8.06 23.30 10.56
N GLY A 415 7.95 23.45 9.25
CA GLY A 415 6.72 23.14 8.52
C GLY A 415 6.40 21.64 8.59
N ARG A 416 5.15 21.27 8.27
CA ARG A 416 4.66 19.87 8.35
C ARG A 416 5.55 18.85 7.63
N TYR A 417 6.17 19.24 6.51
CA TYR A 417 6.99 18.34 5.67
C TYR A 417 8.50 18.49 5.89
N ALA A 418 8.94 19.55 6.58
CA ALA A 418 10.35 19.88 6.74
C ALA A 418 11.02 19.14 7.92
N ALA A 419 10.26 18.47 8.80
CA ALA A 419 10.79 17.85 10.02
C ALA A 419 11.41 16.45 9.84
N GLY A 420 11.42 15.90 8.62
CA GLY A 420 11.77 14.48 8.38
C GLY A 420 10.73 13.48 8.90
N LEU A 421 9.62 13.96 9.48
CA LEU A 421 8.47 13.17 9.92
C LEU A 421 7.25 13.64 9.12
N SER A 422 6.51 12.70 8.53
CA SER A 422 5.27 12.99 7.80
C SER A 422 4.18 13.56 8.74
N ARG A 423 4.13 13.10 9.99
CA ARG A 423 3.15 13.50 11.01
C ARG A 423 3.78 13.96 12.32
N CYS A 424 3.04 14.73 13.13
CA CYS A 424 3.47 15.09 14.47
C CYS A 424 3.65 13.83 15.34
N PHE A 425 4.84 13.62 15.90
CA PHE A 425 5.13 12.42 16.70
C PHE A 425 4.27 12.27 17.97
N SER A 426 3.67 13.37 18.48
CA SER A 426 2.90 13.36 19.72
C SER A 426 1.40 13.17 19.52
N CYS A 427 0.80 13.79 18.51
CA CYS A 427 -0.65 13.72 18.27
C CYS A 427 -1.02 13.12 16.90
N GLY A 428 -0.03 12.84 16.06
CA GLY A 428 -0.22 12.35 14.70
C GLY A 428 -1.06 13.31 13.85
N ASP A 429 -0.85 14.61 14.04
CA ASP A 429 -1.53 15.74 13.38
C ASP A 429 -2.98 16.02 13.75
N THR A 430 -3.56 15.27 14.69
CA THR A 430 -4.91 15.54 15.22
C THR A 430 -5.00 16.82 16.06
N LEU A 431 -3.87 17.51 16.27
CA LEU A 431 -3.71 18.73 17.08
C LEU A 431 -4.09 18.55 18.56
N ARG A 432 -4.46 17.35 18.99
CA ARG A 432 -5.00 17.05 20.31
C ARG A 432 -4.36 15.80 20.88
N ILE A 433 -4.03 15.81 22.17
CA ILE A 433 -3.67 14.62 22.93
C ILE A 433 -4.95 14.11 23.58
N ARG A 434 -5.37 12.90 23.25
CA ARG A 434 -6.62 12.31 23.77
C ARG A 434 -6.31 11.48 25.03
N HIS A 435 -7.17 11.60 26.03
CA HIS A 435 -7.06 10.88 27.31
C HIS A 435 -7.86 9.58 27.35
N GLY A 436 -8.12 9.03 26.17
CA GLY A 436 -8.88 7.81 25.97
C GLY A 436 -8.88 7.41 24.51
N ALA A 437 -9.29 6.17 24.27
CA ALA A 437 -9.39 5.59 22.95
C ALA A 437 -10.58 4.64 22.88
N VAL A 438 -11.05 4.40 21.66
CA VAL A 438 -11.98 3.30 21.36
C VAL A 438 -11.27 2.35 20.44
N VAL A 439 -10.97 1.16 20.95
CA VAL A 439 -10.36 0.08 20.17
C VAL A 439 -11.48 -0.83 19.68
N THR A 440 -11.63 -0.93 18.35
CA THR A 440 -12.59 -1.82 17.71
C THR A 440 -11.85 -2.97 17.07
N VAL A 441 -12.19 -4.20 17.43
CA VAL A 441 -11.69 -5.41 16.77
C VAL A 441 -12.87 -6.07 16.05
N THR A 442 -12.71 -6.46 14.78
CA THR A 442 -13.77 -7.08 13.98
C THR A 442 -13.22 -8.17 13.09
N ASP A 443 -14.03 -9.18 12.73
CA ASP A 443 -13.69 -10.09 11.62
C ASP A 443 -14.06 -9.52 10.23
N GLY A 444 -14.64 -8.31 10.19
CA GLY A 444 -15.07 -7.63 8.98
C GLY A 444 -16.38 -8.13 8.39
N GLN A 445 -17.07 -9.08 9.05
CA GLN A 445 -18.29 -9.68 8.49
C GLN A 445 -19.38 -9.98 9.53
N HIS A 446 -19.02 -10.55 10.67
CA HIS A 446 -19.99 -11.14 11.59
C HIS A 446 -20.02 -10.47 12.95
N TRP A 447 -18.89 -9.99 13.45
CA TRP A 447 -18.81 -9.40 14.78
C TRP A 447 -17.82 -8.23 14.85
N ALA A 448 -18.08 -7.32 15.79
CA ALA A 448 -17.15 -6.31 16.23
C ALA A 448 -17.24 -6.17 17.74
N ARG A 449 -16.09 -5.92 18.37
CA ARG A 449 -15.97 -5.66 19.80
C ARG A 449 -15.38 -4.27 19.98
N HIS A 450 -16.16 -3.39 20.59
CA HIS A 450 -15.78 -2.01 20.86
C HIS A 450 -15.35 -1.85 22.32
N LEU A 451 -14.12 -1.40 22.52
CA LEU A 451 -13.51 -1.25 23.84
C LEU A 451 -13.32 0.24 24.13
N ASN A 452 -14.17 0.79 25.00
CA ASN A 452 -14.01 2.16 25.50
C ASN A 452 -12.91 2.18 26.57
N TRP A 453 -11.69 2.52 26.18
CA TRP A 453 -10.57 2.67 27.09
C TRP A 453 -10.52 4.12 27.61
N ALA A 454 -10.98 4.28 28.85
CA ALA A 454 -11.04 5.55 29.56
C ALA A 454 -10.20 5.51 30.84
N LEU A 455 -9.73 6.67 31.30
CA LEU A 455 -9.18 6.80 32.64
C LEU A 455 -10.28 6.45 33.68
N PRO A 456 -9.99 5.63 34.70
CA PRO A 456 -10.95 5.33 35.76
C PRO A 456 -11.25 6.58 36.61
N ASP A 457 -12.52 6.73 37.04
CA ASP A 457 -13.01 7.88 37.82
C ASP A 457 -12.34 8.04 39.20
N GLU A 458 -11.82 6.95 39.78
CA GLU A 458 -11.05 6.96 41.04
C GLU A 458 -9.60 6.53 40.77
N ALA A 459 -8.66 7.47 40.91
CA ALA A 459 -7.22 7.21 40.79
C ALA A 459 -6.79 6.19 41.86
N THR A 460 -6.26 5.00 41.55
CA THR A 460 -4.90 4.79 41.05
C THR A 460 -4.77 3.27 40.81
N ALA A 461 -4.99 2.80 39.58
CA ALA A 461 -4.45 1.49 39.25
C ALA A 461 -2.92 1.62 39.30
N VAL A 462 -2.27 0.97 40.25
CA VAL A 462 -0.79 0.94 40.30
C VAL A 462 -0.32 0.33 39.00
N VAL A 463 0.30 1.13 38.12
CA VAL A 463 0.84 0.65 36.85
C VAL A 463 2.30 0.25 37.09
N PRO A 464 2.61 -1.06 37.25
CA PRO A 464 3.93 -1.50 37.64
C PRO A 464 4.96 -1.11 36.58
N ARG A 465 6.12 -0.63 37.05
CA ARG A 465 7.31 -0.52 36.22
C ARG A 465 7.85 -1.93 36.00
N ILE A 466 7.95 -2.34 34.74
CA ILE A 466 8.40 -3.68 34.34
C ILE A 466 9.79 -3.65 33.69
N GLY A 467 10.35 -2.47 33.44
CA GLY A 467 11.70 -2.33 32.89
C GLY A 467 12.13 -0.89 32.61
N SER A 468 13.09 -0.75 31.71
CA SER A 468 13.53 0.52 31.15
C SER A 468 14.12 0.33 29.75
N GLN A 469 13.95 1.34 28.88
CA GLN A 469 14.61 1.40 27.59
C GLN A 469 16.13 1.48 27.73
N PRO A 470 16.90 1.09 26.71
CA PRO A 470 18.30 1.50 26.57
C PRO A 470 18.37 3.04 26.61
N GLY A 471 18.96 3.61 27.67
CA GLY A 471 18.91 5.05 27.96
C GLY A 471 18.15 5.43 29.24
N GLY A 472 17.58 4.46 29.95
CA GLY A 472 17.07 4.64 31.32
C GLY A 472 15.61 5.07 31.44
N LYS A 473 14.92 5.36 30.33
CA LYS A 473 13.48 5.69 30.35
C LYS A 473 12.65 4.53 30.91
N PRO A 474 11.78 4.73 31.91
CA PRO A 474 11.04 3.64 32.52
C PRO A 474 9.96 3.08 31.58
N ILE A 475 9.73 1.78 31.66
CA ILE A 475 8.67 1.08 30.94
C ILE A 475 7.68 0.51 31.94
N HIS A 476 6.41 0.77 31.70
CA HIS A 476 5.30 0.34 32.54
C HIS A 476 4.37 -0.59 31.76
N GLN A 477 3.61 -1.41 32.50
CA GLN A 477 2.59 -2.28 31.92
C GLN A 477 1.20 -1.90 32.42
N VAL A 478 0.32 -1.44 31.52
CA VAL A 478 -1.05 -1.04 31.89
C VAL A 478 -1.87 -2.23 32.41
N PRO A 479 -2.92 -2.02 33.23
CA PRO A 479 -3.78 -3.11 33.71
C PRO A 479 -4.38 -3.97 32.59
N GLN A 480 -4.76 -5.22 32.90
CA GLN A 480 -5.23 -6.19 31.89
C GLN A 480 -6.45 -5.70 31.09
N GLN A 481 -7.34 -4.90 31.69
CA GLN A 481 -8.50 -4.33 31.00
C GLN A 481 -8.16 -3.33 29.88
N PHE A 482 -6.90 -2.89 29.77
CA PHE A 482 -6.40 -2.07 28.67
C PHE A 482 -5.53 -2.88 27.70
N ARG A 483 -5.66 -4.22 27.70
CA ARG A 483 -4.91 -5.12 26.83
C ARG A 483 -5.87 -5.99 26.04
N LEU A 484 -5.58 -6.21 24.77
CA LEU A 484 -6.45 -7.00 23.88
C LEU A 484 -6.75 -8.42 24.38
N PRO A 485 -5.81 -9.22 24.93
CA PRO A 485 -6.07 -10.60 25.33
C PRO A 485 -7.19 -10.74 26.38
N PHE A 486 -7.34 -9.74 27.26
CA PHE A 486 -8.40 -9.74 28.27
C PHE A 486 -9.80 -9.70 27.64
N HIS A 487 -9.92 -9.08 26.46
CA HIS A 487 -11.17 -8.85 25.77
C HIS A 487 -11.42 -9.79 24.58
N LEU A 488 -10.45 -10.60 24.16
CA LEU A 488 -10.58 -11.43 22.96
C LEU A 488 -10.59 -12.94 23.25
N GLY A 489 -10.42 -13.34 24.51
CA GLY A 489 -10.22 -14.75 24.88
C GLY A 489 -11.39 -15.70 24.58
N ASP A 490 -12.60 -15.19 24.36
CA ASP A 490 -13.81 -15.94 23.97
C ASP A 490 -14.07 -15.94 22.46
N LEU A 491 -13.28 -15.20 21.69
CA LEU A 491 -13.46 -15.03 20.24
C LEU A 491 -12.51 -15.94 19.47
N THR A 492 -12.96 -16.35 18.28
CA THR A 492 -12.16 -17.15 17.36
C THR A 492 -12.29 -16.61 15.94
N VAL A 493 -11.22 -16.74 15.16
CA VAL A 493 -11.21 -16.56 13.71
C VAL A 493 -11.01 -17.94 13.10
N ARG A 494 -11.96 -18.39 12.27
CA ARG A 494 -11.97 -19.75 11.67
C ARG A 494 -11.78 -20.88 12.71
N GLY A 495 -12.33 -20.70 13.92
CA GLY A 495 -12.26 -21.69 14.99
C GLY A 495 -10.94 -21.69 15.78
N GLN A 496 -9.98 -20.82 15.47
CA GLN A 496 -8.75 -20.64 16.24
C GLN A 496 -8.86 -19.42 17.18
N PRO A 497 -8.36 -19.50 18.43
CA PRO A 497 -8.29 -18.34 19.32
C PRO A 497 -7.55 -17.19 18.66
N ILE A 498 -8.05 -15.96 18.84
CA ILE A 498 -7.41 -14.78 18.24
C ILE A 498 -6.02 -14.59 18.86
N GLY A 499 -5.01 -14.51 18.01
CA GLY A 499 -3.64 -14.13 18.35
C GLY A 499 -3.27 -12.72 17.86
N PRO A 500 -2.14 -12.14 18.33
CA PRO A 500 -1.66 -10.85 17.83
C PRO A 500 -1.31 -10.91 16.34
N ASP A 501 -1.07 -12.11 15.83
CA ASP A 501 -0.65 -12.43 14.49
C ASP A 501 -1.79 -12.54 13.48
N GLN A 502 -3.03 -12.56 13.97
CA GLN A 502 -4.26 -12.50 13.18
C GLN A 502 -4.88 -11.09 13.17
N LEU A 503 -4.22 -10.12 13.79
CA LEU A 503 -4.70 -8.74 13.87
C LEU A 503 -3.90 -7.83 12.95
N ALA A 504 -4.60 -7.10 12.09
CA ALA A 504 -4.04 -6.05 11.25
C ALA A 504 -4.83 -4.75 11.45
N PRO A 505 -4.19 -3.57 11.36
CA PRO A 505 -4.92 -2.31 11.22
C PRO A 505 -5.88 -2.37 10.02
N LEU A 506 -7.13 -1.95 10.21
CA LEU A 506 -8.11 -1.85 9.13
C LEU A 506 -7.87 -0.58 8.31
N ASP A 507 -7.32 0.46 8.93
CA ASP A 507 -6.84 1.66 8.26
C ASP A 507 -5.35 1.51 7.91
N GLU A 508 -4.89 2.07 6.77
CA GLU A 508 -3.48 2.08 6.32
C GLU A 508 -2.53 2.85 7.28
N TYR A 509 -2.99 3.20 8.48
CA TYR A 509 -2.22 3.85 9.51
C TYR A 509 -1.23 2.87 10.15
N GLU A 510 -0.07 2.70 9.51
CA GLU A 510 1.11 2.18 10.19
C GLU A 510 1.58 3.19 11.25
N ILE A 511 1.14 2.99 12.50
CA ILE A 511 1.89 3.04 13.78
C ILE A 511 0.89 2.60 14.88
N LEU A 512 0.46 1.35 14.80
CA LEU A 512 0.08 0.59 15.99
C LEU A 512 0.90 -0.68 15.93
N LEU A 513 1.96 -0.74 16.72
CA LEU A 513 2.54 -2.04 17.03
C LEU A 513 1.43 -2.80 17.73
N VAL A 514 0.74 -3.71 17.02
CA VAL A 514 -0.31 -4.59 17.59
C VAL A 514 0.18 -5.23 18.90
N GLN A 515 1.49 -5.44 19.04
CA GLN A 515 2.16 -5.83 20.27
C GLN A 515 1.95 -4.86 21.46
N GLU A 516 1.94 -3.55 21.27
CA GLU A 516 1.66 -2.55 22.32
C GLU A 516 0.22 -2.66 22.84
N LEU A 517 -0.77 -2.88 21.96
CA LEU A 517 -2.16 -3.13 22.34
C LEU A 517 -2.33 -4.52 22.99
N TRP A 518 -1.54 -5.49 22.52
CA TRP A 518 -1.57 -6.86 23.03
C TRP A 518 -0.98 -6.98 24.43
N TYR A 519 0.20 -6.39 24.65
CA TYR A 519 0.95 -6.52 25.91
C TYR A 519 0.75 -5.36 26.88
N GLY A 520 0.28 -4.20 26.40
CA GLY A 520 0.02 -3.03 27.22
C GLY A 520 1.28 -2.32 27.72
N TYR A 521 2.33 -2.23 26.90
CA TYR A 521 3.57 -1.56 27.29
C TYR A 521 3.53 -0.06 26.98
N VAL A 522 4.09 0.75 27.87
CA VAL A 522 4.27 2.20 27.64
C VAL A 522 5.64 2.63 28.16
N THR A 523 6.35 3.40 27.34
CA THR A 523 7.59 4.08 27.73
C THR A 523 7.25 5.51 28.13
N LEU A 524 7.75 5.97 29.28
CA LEU A 524 7.56 7.38 29.69
C LEU A 524 8.74 8.23 29.24
N ASP A 525 8.43 9.37 28.63
CA ASP A 525 9.45 10.34 28.20
C ASP A 525 9.91 11.26 29.33
N HIS A 526 9.07 11.44 30.36
CA HIS A 526 9.35 12.34 31.48
C HIS A 526 9.10 11.69 32.85
N PRO A 527 9.95 11.95 33.86
CA PRO A 527 9.68 11.55 35.24
C PRO A 527 8.37 12.16 35.76
N GLY A 528 7.52 11.35 36.40
CA GLY A 528 6.25 11.80 37.00
C GLY A 528 5.05 11.83 36.05
N GLN A 529 5.22 11.47 34.78
CA GLN A 529 4.10 11.25 33.86
C GLN A 529 3.26 10.04 34.33
N ASP A 530 1.93 10.19 34.33
CA ASP A 530 1.04 9.06 34.62
C ASP A 530 1.12 8.01 33.50
N PRO A 531 1.47 6.75 33.79
CA PRO A 531 1.67 5.74 32.76
C PRO A 531 0.42 5.41 31.96
N LEU A 532 -0.76 5.42 32.60
CA LEU A 532 -2.01 5.08 31.91
C LEU A 532 -2.41 6.21 30.95
N THR A 533 -2.29 7.46 31.37
CA THR A 533 -2.51 8.63 30.53
C THR A 533 -1.55 8.64 29.34
N ALA A 534 -0.26 8.34 29.57
CA ALA A 534 0.73 8.21 28.50
C ALA A 534 0.37 7.09 27.51
N TYR A 535 -0.10 5.95 28.01
CA TYR A 535 -0.50 4.83 27.17
C TYR A 535 -1.70 5.17 26.30
N LEU A 536 -2.76 5.74 26.87
CA LEU A 536 -3.97 6.12 26.12
C LEU A 536 -3.67 7.22 25.09
N ALA A 537 -2.81 8.18 25.43
CA ALA A 537 -2.33 9.18 24.49
C ALA A 537 -1.59 8.55 23.30
N ASN A 538 -0.73 7.55 23.55
CA ASN A 538 -0.02 6.82 22.50
C ASN A 538 -0.96 5.97 21.64
N VAL A 539 -1.92 5.27 22.24
CA VAL A 539 -2.91 4.47 21.51
C VAL A 539 -3.79 5.35 20.61
N ALA A 540 -4.18 6.53 21.08
CA ALA A 540 -5.00 7.46 20.31
C ALA A 540 -4.19 8.35 19.34
N ASN A 541 -2.85 8.27 19.38
CA ASN A 541 -1.94 9.09 18.58
C ASN A 541 -2.16 8.82 17.10
N GLY A 542 -2.44 9.87 16.33
CA GLY A 542 -2.63 9.75 14.89
C GLY A 542 -3.94 9.12 14.46
N HIS A 543 -4.70 8.46 15.33
CA HIS A 543 -5.99 7.87 14.99
C HIS A 543 -7.13 8.90 15.11
N PRO A 544 -7.78 9.33 14.02
CA PRO A 544 -8.98 10.16 14.06
C PRO A 544 -10.05 9.72 15.05
N GLY A 545 -10.72 10.68 15.68
CA GLY A 545 -11.76 10.41 16.67
C GLY A 545 -11.31 9.54 17.87
N GLY A 546 -10.01 9.26 18.03
CA GLY A 546 -9.49 8.27 18.99
C GLY A 546 -9.88 6.83 18.66
N ARG A 547 -10.18 6.54 17.38
CA ARG A 547 -10.68 5.25 16.90
C ARG A 547 -9.54 4.41 16.33
N VAL A 548 -9.23 3.32 17.02
CA VAL A 548 -8.33 2.28 16.53
C VAL A 548 -9.17 1.15 15.96
N LEU A 549 -8.99 0.83 14.67
CA LEU A 549 -9.75 -0.21 13.99
C LEU A 549 -8.82 -1.36 13.63
N LEU A 550 -9.10 -2.55 14.16
CA LEU A 550 -8.33 -3.76 13.91
C LEU A 550 -9.21 -4.80 13.21
N HIS A 551 -8.70 -5.37 12.13
CA HIS A 551 -9.26 -6.52 11.45
C HIS A 551 -8.62 -7.81 11.97
N ALA A 552 -9.47 -8.74 12.40
CA ALA A 552 -9.13 -10.06 12.87
C ALA A 552 -9.43 -11.07 11.75
N ALA A 553 -8.43 -11.34 10.92
CA ALA A 553 -8.54 -12.26 9.82
C ALA A 553 -7.27 -13.10 9.66
N GLU A 554 -7.44 -14.31 9.13
CA GLU A 554 -6.29 -14.98 8.53
C GLU A 554 -5.95 -14.26 7.23
N PRO A 555 -4.66 -13.98 6.96
CA PRO A 555 -4.25 -13.40 5.70
C PRO A 555 -4.66 -14.33 4.56
N ASP A 556 -5.31 -13.78 3.54
CA ASP A 556 -5.57 -14.49 2.28
C ASP A 556 -4.26 -14.61 1.49
N ALA A 557 -3.41 -15.53 1.94
CA ALA A 557 -2.07 -15.72 1.43
C ALA A 557 -1.95 -17.07 0.70
N PRO A 558 -1.40 -17.11 -0.53
CA PRO A 558 -1.04 -18.37 -1.15
C PRO A 558 -0.03 -19.13 -0.27
N PRO A 559 -0.09 -20.47 -0.23
CA PRO A 559 0.85 -21.25 0.56
C PRO A 559 2.29 -21.04 0.05
N LEU A 560 3.28 -21.16 0.94
CA LEU A 560 4.71 -20.95 0.62
C LEU A 560 5.14 -21.67 -0.66
N ALA A 561 4.70 -22.92 -0.83
CA ALA A 561 4.97 -23.73 -2.01
C ALA A 561 4.51 -23.07 -3.32
N ARG A 562 3.34 -22.41 -3.31
CA ARG A 562 2.77 -21.72 -4.47
C ARG A 562 3.57 -20.47 -4.82
N VAL A 563 3.89 -19.66 -3.82
CA VAL A 563 4.72 -18.45 -4.00
C VAL A 563 6.12 -18.82 -4.47
N LEU A 564 6.69 -19.92 -3.95
CA LEU A 564 7.99 -20.41 -4.39
C LEU A 564 7.96 -20.90 -5.84
N ALA A 565 6.94 -21.68 -6.22
CA ALA A 565 6.75 -22.13 -7.60
C ALA A 565 6.57 -20.94 -8.56
N LEU A 566 5.82 -19.92 -8.15
CA LEU A 566 5.63 -18.69 -8.91
C LEU A 566 6.96 -17.94 -9.07
N ALA A 567 7.73 -17.78 -7.98
CA ALA A 567 9.04 -17.16 -8.03
C ALA A 567 9.96 -17.86 -9.03
N TYR A 568 10.04 -19.19 -8.96
CA TYR A 568 10.86 -19.99 -9.86
C TYR A 568 10.37 -19.92 -11.30
N GLY A 569 9.05 -19.97 -11.52
CA GLY A 569 8.44 -19.82 -12.83
C GLY A 569 8.77 -18.47 -13.47
N LEU A 570 8.87 -17.41 -12.67
CA LEU A 570 9.29 -16.07 -13.08
C LEU A 570 10.83 -15.92 -13.19
N GLY A 571 11.62 -16.95 -12.89
CA GLY A 571 13.08 -16.84 -12.85
C GLY A 571 13.62 -15.96 -11.70
N LEU A 572 12.82 -15.76 -10.66
CA LEU A 572 13.15 -15.01 -9.45
C LEU A 572 13.53 -15.96 -8.30
N ALA A 573 14.11 -15.38 -7.26
CA ALA A 573 14.29 -16.00 -5.96
C ALA A 573 13.22 -15.48 -4.98
N LEU A 574 12.71 -16.37 -4.13
CA LEU A 574 11.93 -15.99 -2.96
C LEU A 574 12.89 -15.78 -1.78
N ILE A 575 12.94 -14.56 -1.26
CA ILE A 575 13.69 -14.24 -0.06
C ILE A 575 12.74 -14.28 1.12
N VAL A 576 13.02 -15.14 2.10
CA VAL A 576 12.30 -15.22 3.37
C VAL A 576 13.20 -14.76 4.49
N THR A 577 12.72 -13.82 5.29
CA THR A 577 13.38 -13.29 6.48
C THR A 577 12.58 -13.70 7.69
N VAL A 578 13.26 -14.19 8.72
CA VAL A 578 12.63 -14.64 9.95
C VAL A 578 13.51 -14.27 11.14
N ALA A 579 12.91 -13.75 12.20
CA ALA A 579 13.58 -13.51 13.45
C ALA A 579 12.78 -14.12 14.61
N ASP A 580 13.43 -14.98 15.39
CA ASP A 580 12.85 -15.57 16.59
C ASP A 580 13.23 -14.72 17.81
N HIS A 581 12.23 -14.06 18.36
CA HIS A 581 12.32 -13.22 19.54
C HIS A 581 11.62 -13.83 20.75
N ARG A 582 11.28 -15.13 20.74
CA ARG A 582 10.62 -15.78 21.90
C ARG A 582 11.46 -15.74 23.17
N ASN A 583 12.80 -15.68 23.05
CA ASN A 583 13.71 -15.49 24.18
C ASN A 583 13.64 -14.08 24.79
N ASN A 584 13.01 -13.12 24.12
CA ASN A 584 12.75 -11.78 24.67
C ASN A 584 11.50 -11.74 25.55
N ALA A 585 10.83 -12.89 25.78
CA ALA A 585 9.64 -12.97 26.62
C ALA A 585 9.84 -12.23 27.95
N GLY A 586 8.94 -11.29 28.23
CA GLY A 586 8.99 -10.46 29.44
C GLY A 586 10.00 -9.30 29.40
N THR A 587 10.70 -9.07 28.29
CA THR A 587 11.60 -7.91 28.08
C THR A 587 10.89 -6.84 27.24
N PRO A 588 10.29 -5.81 27.86
CA PRO A 588 9.25 -5.01 27.21
C PRO A 588 9.72 -4.00 26.16
N TYR A 589 11.03 -3.75 26.03
CA TYR A 589 11.62 -2.91 24.98
C TYR A 589 12.11 -3.70 23.76
N ARG A 590 11.96 -5.02 23.78
CA ARG A 590 12.35 -5.88 22.68
C ARG A 590 11.11 -6.44 22.00
N MET A 591 11.18 -6.61 20.68
CA MET A 591 10.17 -7.34 19.93
C MET A 591 9.95 -8.73 20.54
N GLN A 592 8.72 -9.20 20.48
CA GLN A 592 8.27 -10.47 21.05
C GLN A 592 7.85 -11.44 19.93
N GLY A 593 7.87 -12.74 20.23
CA GLY A 593 7.35 -13.78 19.34
C GLY A 593 8.27 -14.07 18.15
N VAL A 594 7.68 -14.45 17.02
CA VAL A 594 8.40 -14.66 15.76
C VAL A 594 7.93 -13.61 14.77
N SER A 595 8.86 -12.99 14.07
CA SER A 595 8.55 -12.06 12.99
C SER A 595 9.01 -12.62 11.66
N TRP A 596 8.25 -12.32 10.61
CA TRP A 596 8.45 -12.78 9.25
C TRP A 596 8.50 -11.60 8.28
N GLY A 597 9.15 -11.82 7.15
CA GLY A 597 9.12 -10.93 5.99
C GLY A 597 9.46 -11.73 4.75
N ALA A 598 8.87 -11.41 3.61
CA ALA A 598 9.16 -12.08 2.36
C ALA A 598 9.08 -11.10 1.20
N TYR A 599 9.93 -11.30 0.20
CA TYR A 599 9.92 -10.54 -1.04
C TYR A 599 10.56 -11.35 -2.16
N LEU A 600 10.23 -10.98 -3.39
CA LEU A 600 10.82 -11.57 -4.60
C LEU A 600 11.97 -10.70 -5.10
N ALA A 601 13.03 -11.33 -5.60
CA ALA A 601 14.20 -10.62 -6.13
C ALA A 601 14.88 -11.43 -7.25
N ALA A 602 15.70 -10.78 -8.07
CA ALA A 602 16.54 -11.50 -9.02
C ALA A 602 17.54 -12.41 -8.26
N PRO A 603 17.82 -13.63 -8.76
CA PRO A 603 18.79 -14.51 -8.12
C PRO A 603 20.16 -13.84 -7.98
N GLY A 604 20.76 -13.94 -6.80
CA GLY A 604 22.07 -13.34 -6.50
C GLY A 604 22.06 -11.84 -6.23
N THR A 605 20.89 -11.19 -6.16
CA THR A 605 20.76 -9.81 -5.67
C THR A 605 21.35 -9.69 -4.27
N ALA A 606 22.15 -8.65 -4.02
CA ALA A 606 22.69 -8.38 -2.70
C ALA A 606 21.55 -8.19 -1.69
N ILE A 607 21.58 -8.97 -0.62
CA ILE A 607 20.57 -8.95 0.44
C ILE A 607 20.88 -7.73 1.34
N GLY A 608 20.10 -6.65 1.23
CA GLY A 608 20.36 -5.41 1.98
C GLY A 608 19.11 -4.54 2.22
N LEU A 609 19.04 -3.96 3.43
CA LEU A 609 18.06 -2.99 3.97
C LEU A 609 16.58 -3.41 4.06
N ARG A 610 15.99 -4.02 3.02
CA ARG A 610 14.57 -4.41 2.99
C ARG A 610 14.23 -5.68 3.77
N ALA A 611 15.24 -6.33 4.34
CA ALA A 611 15.13 -7.66 4.93
C ALA A 611 14.73 -7.69 6.42
N TYR A 612 14.08 -6.64 6.94
CA TYR A 612 13.66 -6.65 8.35
C TYR A 612 12.28 -7.30 8.48
N PRO A 613 12.17 -8.44 9.19
CA PRO A 613 10.88 -9.08 9.40
C PRO A 613 10.04 -8.23 10.36
N HIS A 614 8.85 -7.84 9.92
CA HIS A 614 7.91 -7.02 10.70
C HIS A 614 6.48 -7.57 10.67
N ARG A 615 6.23 -8.63 9.88
CA ARG A 615 4.94 -9.31 9.81
C ARG A 615 4.86 -10.38 10.89
N PRO A 616 3.68 -10.61 11.49
CA PRO A 616 3.58 -11.53 12.60
C PRO A 616 3.45 -13.00 12.15
N THR A 617 3.04 -13.25 10.90
CA THR A 617 3.01 -14.60 10.30
C THR A 617 3.70 -14.63 8.94
N LEU A 618 4.14 -15.82 8.54
CA LEU A 618 4.63 -16.07 7.18
C LEU A 618 3.55 -15.80 6.13
N GLY A 619 2.27 -16.09 6.40
CA GLY A 619 1.17 -15.81 5.48
C GLY A 619 1.10 -14.33 5.10
N HIS A 620 1.12 -13.42 6.07
CA HIS A 620 1.15 -11.97 5.82
C HIS A 620 2.37 -11.55 4.99
N ALA A 621 3.54 -12.12 5.30
CA ALA A 621 4.76 -11.86 4.54
C ALA A 621 4.65 -12.33 3.07
N LEU A 622 4.03 -13.48 2.83
CA LEU A 622 3.85 -14.04 1.49
C LEU A 622 2.82 -13.28 0.66
N ALA A 623 1.70 -12.86 1.26
CA ALA A 623 0.72 -12.02 0.59
C ALA A 623 1.37 -10.71 0.10
N GLN A 624 2.15 -10.05 0.96
CA GLN A 624 2.92 -8.87 0.60
C GLN A 624 3.93 -9.15 -0.53
N ALA A 625 4.64 -10.28 -0.49
CA ALA A 625 5.59 -10.64 -1.55
C ALA A 625 4.92 -10.75 -2.94
N VAL A 626 3.69 -11.27 -2.98
CA VAL A 626 2.89 -11.38 -4.22
C VAL A 626 2.36 -10.01 -4.64
N GLU A 627 1.87 -9.19 -3.72
CA GLU A 627 1.41 -7.82 -3.98
C GLU A 627 2.51 -6.98 -4.67
N TYR A 628 3.75 -7.09 -4.22
CA TYR A 628 4.89 -6.33 -4.77
C TYR A 628 5.67 -7.05 -5.89
N VAL A 629 5.10 -8.08 -6.53
CA VAL A 629 5.79 -8.87 -7.59
C VAL A 629 6.20 -8.03 -8.80
N CYS A 630 5.40 -7.03 -9.19
CA CYS A 630 5.75 -6.10 -10.27
C CYS A 630 7.00 -5.28 -9.95
N GLY A 631 7.19 -4.88 -8.69
CA GLY A 631 8.43 -4.24 -8.24
C GLY A 631 9.66 -5.14 -8.37
N ALA A 632 9.49 -6.44 -8.10
CA ALA A 632 10.55 -7.44 -8.20
C ALA A 632 10.96 -7.71 -9.66
N THR A 633 10.00 -7.91 -10.57
CA THR A 633 10.29 -8.11 -12.00
C THR A 633 10.95 -6.90 -12.64
N ARG A 634 10.50 -5.67 -12.30
CA ARG A 634 11.17 -4.42 -12.72
C ARG A 634 12.62 -4.35 -12.26
N SER A 635 12.88 -4.72 -11.01
CA SER A 635 14.21 -4.71 -10.42
C SER A 635 15.11 -5.83 -10.96
N ALA A 636 14.53 -6.89 -11.54
CA ALA A 636 15.25 -7.99 -12.18
C ALA A 636 15.71 -7.68 -13.61
N VAL A 637 15.23 -6.59 -14.23
CA VAL A 637 15.70 -6.15 -15.55
C VAL A 637 17.18 -5.75 -15.46
N PRO A 638 18.08 -6.33 -16.28
CA PRO A 638 19.49 -5.94 -16.28
C PRO A 638 19.68 -4.46 -16.59
N ALA A 639 20.49 -3.76 -15.79
CA ALA A 639 20.78 -2.35 -16.00
C ALA A 639 21.51 -2.07 -17.32
N ASP A 640 22.39 -2.97 -17.76
CA ASP A 640 23.09 -2.84 -19.06
C ASP A 640 22.12 -3.19 -20.21
N PRO A 641 21.82 -2.24 -21.14
CA PRO A 641 20.91 -2.48 -22.24
C PRO A 641 21.36 -3.59 -23.21
N SER A 642 22.65 -3.93 -23.24
CA SER A 642 23.18 -5.00 -24.09
C SER A 642 22.95 -6.42 -23.56
N THR A 643 22.59 -6.55 -22.28
CA THR A 643 22.27 -7.84 -21.65
C THR A 643 20.79 -8.16 -21.84
N ALA A 644 20.42 -9.34 -22.33
CA ALA A 644 19.01 -9.72 -22.53
C ALA A 644 18.22 -9.81 -21.22
N ILE A 645 16.94 -9.44 -21.25
CA ILE A 645 16.00 -9.84 -20.20
C ILE A 645 15.76 -11.34 -20.36
N ALA A 646 15.79 -12.08 -19.24
CA ALA A 646 15.35 -13.46 -19.23
C ALA A 646 13.86 -13.57 -19.63
N VAL A 647 13.50 -14.65 -20.32
CA VAL A 647 12.13 -14.86 -20.82
C VAL A 647 11.58 -16.09 -20.08
N PRO A 648 11.00 -15.92 -18.88
CA PRO A 648 10.59 -17.04 -18.04
C PRO A 648 9.50 -17.88 -18.72
N GLN A 649 9.64 -19.19 -18.63
CA GLN A 649 8.64 -20.15 -19.10
C GLN A 649 8.54 -21.27 -18.08
N ASN A 650 7.34 -21.48 -17.57
CA ASN A 650 7.00 -22.62 -16.73
C ASN A 650 5.50 -22.89 -16.86
N VAL A 651 5.10 -23.55 -17.94
CA VAL A 651 3.74 -24.09 -18.06
C VAL A 651 3.79 -25.52 -17.53
N PRO A 652 3.20 -25.83 -16.36
CA PRO A 652 3.11 -27.20 -15.89
C PRO A 652 2.38 -28.03 -16.95
N GLN A 653 2.95 -29.16 -17.36
CA GLN A 653 2.16 -30.14 -18.10
C GLN A 653 1.00 -30.55 -17.22
N SER A 654 -0.23 -30.39 -17.73
CA SER A 654 -1.51 -30.71 -17.10
C SER A 654 -1.39 -31.76 -15.99
N VAL A 655 -1.37 -31.31 -14.74
CA VAL A 655 -1.48 -32.18 -13.58
C VAL A 655 -2.96 -32.57 -13.48
N PRO A 656 -3.32 -33.86 -13.51
CA PRO A 656 -4.69 -34.28 -13.26
C PRO A 656 -5.17 -33.70 -11.93
N GLN A 657 -6.36 -33.08 -11.90
CA GLN A 657 -6.96 -32.44 -10.73
C GLN A 657 -7.27 -33.39 -9.55
N ASP A 658 -6.87 -34.65 -9.62
CA ASP A 658 -7.02 -35.63 -8.55
C ASP A 658 -5.66 -35.97 -7.94
N VAL A 659 -5.10 -35.03 -7.16
CA VAL A 659 -4.12 -35.39 -6.13
C VAL A 659 -4.88 -35.44 -4.80
N PRO A 660 -5.06 -36.63 -4.19
CA PRO A 660 -5.72 -36.72 -2.90
C PRO A 660 -4.96 -35.91 -1.87
N THR A 661 -5.69 -35.24 -0.99
CA THR A 661 -5.21 -34.75 0.30
C THR A 661 -4.34 -35.83 0.96
N PRO A 662 -3.12 -35.54 1.46
CA PRO A 662 -2.30 -36.56 2.11
C PRO A 662 -3.10 -37.20 3.25
N ALA A 663 -3.13 -38.53 3.26
CA ALA A 663 -3.69 -39.30 4.35
C ALA A 663 -3.02 -38.89 5.68
N ALA A 664 -3.80 -38.89 6.76
CA ALA A 664 -3.42 -38.44 8.09
C ALA A 664 -2.31 -39.28 8.80
N ASP A 665 -1.65 -40.18 8.08
CA ASP A 665 -0.62 -41.06 8.63
C ASP A 665 0.72 -40.78 7.91
N GLY A 666 1.49 -39.86 8.50
CA GLY A 666 2.79 -39.43 7.97
C GLY A 666 3.87 -40.49 8.09
N ASP A 667 4.50 -40.83 6.97
CA ASP A 667 5.82 -41.47 6.93
C ASP A 667 6.88 -40.40 7.28
N PRO A 668 7.68 -40.56 8.35
CA PRO A 668 8.67 -39.56 8.76
C PRO A 668 9.90 -39.63 7.85
N GLY A 669 9.81 -39.09 6.64
CA GLY A 669 10.91 -39.20 5.69
C GLY A 669 11.01 -38.18 4.56
N ASP A 670 9.92 -37.59 4.08
CA ASP A 670 9.98 -36.80 2.84
C ASP A 670 10.14 -35.28 3.08
N TRP A 671 11.28 -34.89 3.67
CA TRP A 671 11.63 -33.49 3.98
C TRP A 671 11.82 -32.60 2.74
N ALA A 672 11.83 -33.17 1.54
CA ALA A 672 11.93 -32.45 0.27
C ALA A 672 10.57 -31.86 -0.19
N ALA A 673 9.46 -32.32 0.40
CA ALA A 673 8.14 -31.79 0.07
C ALA A 673 8.03 -30.30 0.45
N PRO A 674 7.44 -29.44 -0.40
CA PRO A 674 7.28 -28.00 -0.13
C PRO A 674 6.55 -27.67 1.19
N ALA A 675 5.71 -28.59 1.69
CA ALA A 675 5.03 -28.47 2.97
C ALA A 675 5.98 -28.49 4.19
N ASN A 676 7.20 -29.04 4.03
CA ASN A 676 8.18 -29.18 5.11
C ASN A 676 9.16 -28.00 5.21
N LEU A 677 9.00 -26.95 4.39
CA LEU A 677 9.89 -25.79 4.41
C LEU A 677 9.67 -24.86 5.61
N VAL A 678 8.41 -24.70 6.06
CA VAL A 678 8.08 -23.80 7.19
C VAL A 678 8.73 -24.26 8.52
N PRO A 679 8.69 -25.56 8.88
CA PRO A 679 9.43 -26.08 10.02
C PRO A 679 10.95 -25.82 9.93
N LEU A 680 11.55 -25.95 8.74
CA LEU A 680 12.99 -25.73 8.55
C LEU A 680 13.38 -24.25 8.71
N LEU A 681 12.57 -23.33 8.18
CA LEU A 681 12.76 -21.89 8.42
C LEU A 681 12.65 -21.55 9.91
N SER A 682 11.67 -22.15 10.60
CA SER A 682 11.49 -21.96 12.04
C SER A 682 12.64 -22.54 12.86
N LEU A 683 13.19 -23.69 12.44
CA LEU A 683 14.37 -24.31 13.06
C LEU A 683 15.60 -23.40 12.94
N LEU A 684 15.84 -22.84 11.75
CA LEU A 684 16.93 -21.88 11.53
C LEU A 684 16.77 -20.63 12.40
N ALA A 685 15.56 -20.08 12.47
CA ALA A 685 15.26 -18.92 13.32
C ALA A 685 15.52 -19.21 14.81
N GLY A 686 15.09 -20.39 15.29
CA GLY A 686 15.33 -20.82 16.67
C GLY A 686 16.80 -21.06 16.98
N TYR A 687 17.58 -21.59 16.03
CA TYR A 687 19.02 -21.77 16.20
C TYR A 687 19.78 -20.45 16.29
N TYR A 688 19.38 -19.44 15.51
CA TYR A 688 19.90 -18.07 15.55
C TYR A 688 18.97 -17.12 16.32
N ALA A 689 18.38 -17.57 17.43
CA ALA A 689 17.43 -16.77 18.19
C ALA A 689 18.02 -15.41 18.63
N GLY A 690 17.25 -14.34 18.45
CA GLY A 690 17.67 -12.96 18.66
C GLY A 690 18.27 -12.27 17.43
N GLU A 691 18.72 -13.04 16.43
CA GLU A 691 19.22 -12.53 15.15
C GLU A 691 18.15 -12.62 14.05
N THR A 692 18.36 -11.90 12.95
CA THR A 692 17.55 -12.06 11.73
C THR A 692 18.22 -13.04 10.78
N VAL A 693 17.52 -14.13 10.48
CA VAL A 693 17.91 -15.12 9.46
C VAL A 693 17.27 -14.73 8.13
N ILE A 694 18.05 -14.80 7.06
CA ILE A 694 17.61 -14.48 5.71
C ILE A 694 17.92 -15.68 4.82
N VAL A 695 16.88 -16.23 4.19
CA VAL A 695 16.96 -17.41 3.33
C VAL A 695 16.58 -17.01 1.92
N SER A 696 17.53 -17.10 1.00
CA SER A 696 17.31 -16.90 -0.43
C SER A 696 17.04 -18.25 -1.08
N LEU A 697 15.81 -18.48 -1.53
CA LEU A 697 15.39 -19.69 -2.22
C LEU A 697 15.31 -19.40 -3.72
N ALA A 698 16.22 -19.97 -4.50
CA ALA A 698 16.22 -19.97 -5.96
C ALA A 698 16.15 -21.41 -6.49
N ALA A 699 15.69 -21.59 -7.73
CA ALA A 699 15.37 -22.91 -8.30
C ALA A 699 16.44 -23.99 -8.14
N SER A 700 17.72 -23.62 -8.15
CA SER A 700 18.85 -24.55 -8.01
C SER A 700 19.87 -24.12 -6.94
N ARG A 701 19.49 -23.18 -6.07
CA ARG A 701 20.40 -22.62 -5.06
C ARG A 701 19.64 -22.06 -3.87
N CYS A 702 20.00 -22.52 -2.69
CA CYS A 702 19.61 -21.94 -1.42
C CYS A 702 20.82 -21.27 -0.77
N GLU A 703 20.64 -20.04 -0.30
CA GLU A 703 21.61 -19.37 0.56
C GLU A 703 20.98 -18.99 1.89
N VAL A 704 21.68 -19.27 2.98
CA VAL A 704 21.27 -18.85 4.33
C VAL A 704 22.26 -17.81 4.82
N HIS A 705 21.74 -16.69 5.28
CA HIS A 705 22.48 -15.55 5.81
C HIS A 705 21.95 -15.19 7.20
N VAL A 706 22.83 -14.66 8.04
CA VAL A 706 22.49 -14.09 9.34
C VAL A 706 22.89 -12.62 9.32
N ARG A 707 22.00 -11.74 9.77
CA ARG A 707 22.28 -10.31 9.85
C ARG A 707 23.27 -10.03 10.98
N GLU A 708 24.26 -9.19 10.74
CA GLU A 708 25.27 -8.79 11.74
C GLU A 708 25.22 -7.28 12.05
N GLY A 709 24.47 -6.51 11.27
CA GLY A 709 24.32 -5.07 11.44
C GLY A 709 23.21 -4.48 10.56
N PRO A 710 23.07 -3.14 10.53
CA PRO A 710 22.03 -2.47 9.73
C PRO A 710 22.13 -2.78 8.23
N GLU A 711 23.34 -2.95 7.70
CA GLU A 711 23.59 -3.16 6.27
C GLU A 711 24.46 -4.38 5.98
N THR A 712 24.81 -5.17 6.99
CA THR A 712 25.74 -6.29 6.87
C THR A 712 25.07 -7.62 7.19
N THR A 713 25.33 -8.60 6.32
CA THR A 713 24.88 -9.98 6.48
C THR A 713 26.06 -10.92 6.28
N ARG A 714 26.15 -11.97 7.10
CA ARG A 714 27.11 -13.05 6.92
C ARG A 714 26.41 -14.27 6.34
N ARG A 715 26.89 -14.76 5.20
CA ARG A 715 26.44 -16.03 4.64
C ARG A 715 26.95 -17.18 5.50
N VAL A 716 26.02 -18.02 5.96
CA VAL A 716 26.32 -19.16 6.86
C VAL A 716 26.20 -20.51 6.15
N ALA A 717 25.41 -20.60 5.08
CA ALA A 717 25.31 -21.80 4.25
C ALA A 717 25.01 -21.46 2.78
N THR A 718 25.42 -22.36 1.90
CA THR A 718 25.02 -22.39 0.49
C THR A 718 24.83 -23.85 0.10
N ALA A 719 23.67 -24.17 -0.47
CA ALA A 719 23.30 -25.53 -0.87
C ALA A 719 22.39 -25.50 -2.10
N ALA A 720 21.96 -26.66 -2.59
CA ALA A 720 21.01 -26.75 -3.69
C ALA A 720 19.60 -26.30 -3.26
N ASP A 721 19.19 -26.63 -2.03
CA ASP A 721 17.88 -26.35 -1.45
C ASP A 721 17.98 -26.11 0.07
N LEU A 722 16.84 -25.76 0.70
CA LEU A 722 16.78 -25.47 2.13
C LEU A 722 17.07 -26.69 3.03
N PRO A 723 16.51 -27.89 2.77
CA PRO A 723 16.88 -29.09 3.53
C PRO A 723 18.40 -29.36 3.53
N ALA A 724 19.05 -29.29 2.36
CA ALA A 724 20.50 -29.48 2.26
C ALA A 724 21.29 -28.39 3.01
N ALA A 725 20.81 -27.15 3.03
CA ALA A 725 21.42 -26.08 3.81
C ALA A 725 21.31 -26.33 5.33
N VAL A 726 20.16 -26.79 5.81
CA VAL A 726 19.95 -27.14 7.23
C VAL A 726 20.85 -28.31 7.65
N VAL A 727 20.97 -29.34 6.80
CA VAL A 727 21.90 -30.46 7.02
C VAL A 727 23.36 -29.99 7.03
N ALA A 728 23.75 -29.09 6.12
CA ALA A 728 25.10 -28.52 6.09
C ALA A 728 25.45 -27.74 7.36
N LEU A 729 24.44 -27.10 7.98
CA LEU A 729 24.57 -26.43 9.28
C LEU A 729 24.53 -27.39 10.48
N ARG A 730 24.38 -28.70 10.24
CA ARG A 730 24.27 -29.74 11.27
C ARG A 730 23.10 -29.51 12.24
N LEU A 731 22.02 -28.93 11.73
CA LEU A 731 20.79 -28.76 12.50
C LEU A 731 19.90 -29.95 12.25
N HIS A 732 19.40 -30.55 13.33
CA HIS A 732 18.41 -31.62 13.26
C HIS A 732 17.05 -31.05 13.70
N PRO A 733 15.95 -31.38 13.02
CA PRO A 733 14.61 -31.10 13.54
C PRO A 733 14.46 -31.73 14.94
N PRO A 734 13.65 -31.16 15.84
CA PRO A 734 13.33 -31.84 17.09
C PRO A 734 12.74 -33.22 16.78
N SER A 735 13.31 -34.28 17.37
CA SER A 735 12.70 -35.60 17.36
C SER A 735 11.35 -35.48 18.05
N ASN A 736 10.27 -35.82 17.33
CA ASN A 736 8.92 -35.88 17.92
C ASN A 736 8.86 -36.81 19.12
#